data_AF-A0A7L9C3X0-F1
#
_entry.id   AF-A0A7L9C3X0-F1
#
_cell.length_a   1.000
_cell.length_b   1.000
_cell.length_c   1.000
_cell.angle_alpha   90.00
_cell.angle_beta   90.00
_cell.angle_gamma   90.00
#
_symmetry.space_group_name_H-M   'P 1'
#
loop_
_entity.id
_entity.type
_entity.pdbx_description
1 polymer ?
#
loop_
_entity_poly.entity_id
_entity_poly.type
_entity_poly.pdbx_seq_one_letter_code
_entity_poly.pdbx_strand_id
1 'polypeptide(L)'
;MTTQIYRRVVLVLAIIASSLVPSARAAEVVAPGPSVDYTLTLGEVSFDPLVAQPALPQEWATPRSAGPNLRLVQFVGPTKQEWLDDLRASGMEVIQYIHPFTYVVYGDLEAVTATRAAPAVRWTGDFLPAYKVLPRWRSLPAEGVASTVLVYKGADVGRTVEAITALGGKLDGIADSDPAFSYVTFVLPGDKYRDAAELEGVYSIQPEATDGGLRGEMSNQVNANNVNGSNQAFPGYLAWLSSVGVNGAGVIIANVDGGVQDTHPNLVNRFLPCVGVSCGTGSSSHGTHTAGIMAADGTSGVLDSFGFQRGLGVAPGANLIEQNYSPTYTQAGGMLLLMTTSYNNGSSLSGNSWGPSGTPLGYDEKTRQVDVGVRDADPNAAGNQPLTFVLSFMNGNGGTSTQGTPDEGKNLFTIGSTKMQTSPGGAQILQIDDLSSNTAHGPALDGRKIPHMVAPGCYVDSTYPTNSYSLLCGTSMASPHVSGAVALFIQYYRGLPGYTTDPSPALIKAAFIAEARNLVGKLDADGGILGPPFDSKQGWGRMELQKVVDPQLSVLYFDNPAVFDNTGEQWTRSVSAEDPTKPIKIMLVWTDAPGHGLGGSTPAWNNNLDLTVEDGANVYRGNVFNSVGWSITGGAADDRNNTEGVFIGPTAPGGYLIRVNAANINSDGIPNSGDATDQDFALVCYNCAQDPSFTLGVSPSPQDVCAPADAVYTIDVGSIMGYTDPVTLSVSGNPGGTTANISPNPVTPPSMATLTISNTGAASAGNYNVQIDGVSGAINRSVVAGLNLYTSAPAAPTLTAPANGVTNQALRPNFTWNVPAQGVSYTIEVASDAGFTNIVQSATGLLNPTWTPGADLLSDTTYYWRVRSTNLCGTGPNSAEWSFTTRSFPQILLVDDDDNGPDVRATYTAALDALGRSYDVWDTNNTDNEPTAAQLSPYKIVIWFTGDEFGGFCGPGAAGEAALEAWLNTGKRLWIVSQDYLYDRDSPTGVPTAFMQNYLGMASPGTNDVNQTTVTGQNALFSGYGPYTLSYPFTNFSDRISPNATALLAFSGNAGTPPEAAIYKETPVYKTVFFGFPWEAISTPANRQAVMQRVLDWFAPQCALKGDLNGDTFRDGLDVQQFVNCTIGNDAYAPGCGCADMDASGDLSGNDRILFVDCLLGNGCP
;
A
#
# COMPACT_ATOMS: atom_id res chain seq x y z
N MET A 1 -27.20 44.23 65.73
CA MET A 1 -25.90 44.30 65.02
C MET A 1 -25.45 42.89 64.63
N THR A 2 -24.44 42.78 63.76
CA THR A 2 -23.54 41.60 63.61
C THR A 2 -24.17 40.20 63.44
N THR A 3 -24.38 39.80 62.18
CA THR A 3 -24.28 38.38 61.77
C THR A 3 -23.67 38.17 60.36
N GLN A 4 -23.04 39.19 59.78
CA GLN A 4 -22.56 39.22 58.38
C GLN A 4 -21.27 38.40 58.10
N ILE A 5 -20.93 37.44 58.96
CA ILE A 5 -19.69 36.64 58.89
C ILE A 5 -20.00 35.12 58.78
N TYR A 6 -21.20 34.68 59.19
CA TYR A 6 -21.50 33.26 59.44
C TYR A 6 -21.83 32.38 58.22
N ARG A 7 -21.59 32.84 56.98
CA ARG A 7 -21.82 32.05 55.75
C ARG A 7 -20.60 31.88 54.83
N ARG A 8 -19.40 32.31 55.22
CA ARG A 8 -18.15 32.09 54.45
C ARG A 8 -17.20 31.01 55.01
N VAL A 9 -17.50 30.41 56.16
CA VAL A 9 -16.64 29.39 56.80
C VAL A 9 -17.02 27.94 56.41
N VAL A 10 -18.27 27.71 56.00
CA VAL A 10 -18.84 26.35 55.80
C VAL A 10 -18.41 25.68 54.49
N LEU A 11 -17.84 26.41 53.53
CA LEU A 11 -17.55 25.89 52.17
C LEU A 11 -16.05 25.72 51.83
N VAL A 12 -15.13 25.99 52.77
CA VAL A 12 -13.67 25.95 52.51
C VAL A 12 -12.97 24.81 53.27
N LEU A 13 -13.54 24.33 54.37
CA LEU A 13 -12.96 23.27 55.21
C LEU A 13 -13.26 21.83 54.73
N ALA A 14 -13.99 21.66 53.63
CA ALA A 14 -14.34 20.35 53.08
C ALA A 14 -13.25 19.73 52.16
N ILE A 15 -12.16 20.46 51.88
CA ILE A 15 -11.12 20.06 50.92
C ILE A 15 -9.82 19.57 51.60
N ILE A 16 -9.66 19.76 52.91
CA ILE A 16 -8.49 19.29 53.67
C ILE A 16 -8.94 18.54 54.93
N ALA A 17 -9.29 17.26 54.75
CA ALA A 17 -9.61 16.32 55.83
C ALA A 17 -9.07 14.90 55.52
N SER A 18 -7.91 14.84 54.86
CA SER A 18 -7.18 13.60 54.61
C SER A 18 -6.30 13.19 55.80
N SER A 19 -6.00 11.90 55.87
CA SER A 19 -5.13 11.20 56.86
C SER A 19 -5.71 10.90 58.26
N LEU A 20 -5.66 9.60 58.61
CA LEU A 20 -5.65 9.01 59.98
C LEU A 20 -6.97 9.14 60.79
N VAL A 21 -7.49 8.12 61.51
CA VAL A 21 -6.95 6.82 62.01
C VAL A 21 -8.03 5.72 61.85
N PRO A 22 -7.67 4.45 61.55
CA PRO A 22 -8.63 3.34 61.44
C PRO A 22 -8.83 2.56 62.75
N SER A 23 -10.03 1.98 62.96
CA SER A 23 -10.21 0.58 63.39
C SER A 23 -11.67 0.17 63.62
N ALA A 24 -12.03 -0.98 63.03
CA ALA A 24 -12.76 -2.11 63.66
C ALA A 24 -13.99 -2.62 62.89
N ARG A 25 -13.80 -3.74 62.17
CA ARG A 25 -14.83 -4.78 62.01
C ARG A 25 -14.14 -6.14 62.08
N ALA A 26 -14.81 -7.11 62.69
CA ALA A 26 -14.21 -8.42 62.99
C ALA A 26 -14.55 -9.45 61.92
N ALA A 27 -13.55 -10.26 61.57
CA ALA A 27 -13.63 -11.60 60.97
C ALA A 27 -14.89 -11.96 60.15
N GLU A 28 -14.80 -11.82 58.83
CA GLU A 28 -15.37 -12.85 57.96
C GLU A 28 -14.45 -14.07 57.91
N VAL A 29 -15.05 -15.25 57.71
CA VAL A 29 -14.30 -16.50 57.54
C VAL A 29 -13.70 -16.51 56.14
N VAL A 30 -12.40 -16.27 56.06
CA VAL A 30 -11.63 -16.37 54.81
C VAL A 30 -11.73 -17.82 54.31
N ALA A 31 -12.44 -18.01 53.19
CA ALA A 31 -12.35 -19.23 52.41
C ALA A 31 -10.88 -19.42 51.98
N PRO A 32 -10.37 -20.67 51.92
CA PRO A 32 -9.00 -20.90 51.46
C PRO A 32 -8.82 -20.27 50.07
N GLY A 33 -7.82 -19.41 49.94
CA GLY A 33 -7.47 -18.80 48.66
C GLY A 33 -7.14 -19.88 47.62
N PRO A 34 -7.24 -19.56 46.32
CA PRO A 34 -6.95 -20.53 45.26
C PRO A 34 -5.57 -21.16 45.49
N SER A 35 -5.53 -22.49 45.49
CA SER A 35 -4.28 -23.23 45.58
C SER A 35 -3.43 -22.89 44.36
N VAL A 36 -2.36 -22.12 44.57
CA VAL A 36 -1.39 -21.79 43.53
C VAL A 36 -0.82 -23.10 43.01
N ASP A 37 -1.03 -23.37 41.72
CA ASP A 37 -0.44 -24.54 41.07
C ASP A 37 1.03 -24.27 40.75
N TYR A 38 1.87 -25.25 41.02
CA TYR A 38 3.32 -25.24 40.77
C TYR A 38 3.75 -26.37 39.84
N THR A 39 2.80 -27.06 39.21
CA THR A 39 3.01 -28.15 38.26
C THR A 39 3.77 -27.66 37.03
N LEU A 40 5.05 -27.97 36.99
CA LEU A 40 5.95 -27.70 35.88
C LEU A 40 5.74 -28.75 34.79
N THR A 41 5.61 -28.32 33.53
CA THR A 41 5.47 -29.24 32.39
C THR A 41 6.63 -29.07 31.44
N LEU A 42 7.41 -30.14 31.23
CA LEU A 42 8.62 -30.17 30.42
C LEU A 42 8.74 -31.50 29.66
N GLY A 43 9.08 -31.47 28.37
CA GLY A 43 9.39 -32.66 27.57
C GLY A 43 8.26 -33.71 27.50
N GLU A 44 7.01 -33.25 27.39
CA GLU A 44 5.76 -34.05 27.48
C GLU A 44 5.51 -34.71 28.87
N VAL A 45 6.04 -34.14 29.97
CA VAL A 45 5.79 -34.64 31.35
C VAL A 45 5.45 -33.50 32.30
N SER A 46 4.36 -33.63 33.07
CA SER A 46 3.90 -32.67 34.08
C SER A 46 4.15 -33.17 35.51
N PHE A 47 4.70 -32.33 36.38
CA PHE A 47 5.00 -32.65 37.78
C PHE A 47 5.15 -31.39 38.66
N ASP A 48 4.68 -31.42 39.91
CA ASP A 48 5.15 -30.46 40.92
C ASP A 48 6.48 -30.99 41.49
N PRO A 49 7.61 -30.27 41.31
CA PRO A 49 8.94 -30.73 41.71
C PRO A 49 9.13 -30.98 43.23
N LEU A 50 8.24 -30.46 44.09
CA LEU A 50 8.25 -30.73 45.54
C LEU A 50 7.33 -31.89 45.94
N VAL A 51 6.47 -32.39 45.04
CA VAL A 51 5.52 -33.48 45.30
C VAL A 51 5.98 -34.79 44.65
N ALA A 52 6.49 -34.74 43.42
CA ALA A 52 6.94 -35.91 42.68
C ALA A 52 8.10 -35.57 41.72
N GLN A 53 8.89 -36.59 41.36
CA GLN A 53 9.83 -36.51 40.25
C GLN A 53 9.15 -37.04 38.98
N PRO A 54 9.44 -36.49 37.78
CA PRO A 54 8.81 -36.92 36.54
C PRO A 54 9.24 -38.33 36.15
N ALA A 55 8.32 -39.11 35.59
CA ALA A 55 8.54 -40.49 35.16
C ALA A 55 9.33 -40.53 33.83
N LEU A 56 10.65 -40.36 33.91
CA LEU A 56 11.56 -40.35 32.77
C LEU A 56 12.25 -41.71 32.55
N PRO A 57 12.52 -42.13 31.29
CA PRO A 57 13.38 -43.27 31.00
C PRO A 57 14.79 -43.07 31.56
N GLN A 58 15.40 -44.14 32.09
CA GLN A 58 16.61 -44.04 32.91
C GLN A 58 17.79 -43.41 32.15
N GLU A 59 18.00 -43.77 30.89
CA GLU A 59 19.06 -43.25 30.03
C GLU A 59 18.85 -41.80 29.56
N TRP A 60 17.66 -41.22 29.79
CA TRP A 60 17.32 -39.82 29.51
C TRP A 60 17.20 -38.95 30.78
N ALA A 61 17.22 -39.57 31.96
CA ALA A 61 17.02 -38.93 33.27
C ALA A 61 18.32 -38.54 34.01
N THR A 62 19.48 -38.82 33.42
CA THR A 62 20.80 -38.70 34.08
C THR A 62 21.20 -37.25 34.36
N PRO A 63 21.42 -36.85 35.63
CA PRO A 63 21.99 -35.54 35.97
C PRO A 63 23.44 -35.41 35.48
N ARG A 64 23.89 -34.18 35.16
CA ARG A 64 25.20 -33.92 34.56
C ARG A 64 26.05 -32.93 35.38
N SER A 65 27.18 -32.51 34.82
CA SER A 65 28.40 -32.16 35.58
C SER A 65 28.26 -30.98 36.54
N ALA A 66 29.24 -30.87 37.45
CA ALA A 66 29.30 -29.78 38.43
C ALA A 66 29.63 -28.40 37.83
N GLY A 67 30.09 -28.34 36.57
CA GLY A 67 30.40 -27.10 35.86
C GLY A 67 29.16 -26.38 35.29
N PRO A 68 29.36 -25.35 34.45
CA PRO A 68 28.27 -24.61 33.82
C PRO A 68 27.31 -25.52 33.03
N ASN A 69 26.01 -25.30 33.21
CA ASN A 69 24.99 -25.93 32.39
C ASN A 69 23.63 -25.22 32.46
N LEU A 70 22.70 -25.68 31.62
CA LEU A 70 21.29 -25.29 31.67
C LEU A 70 20.62 -25.96 32.88
N ARG A 71 20.01 -25.15 33.74
CA ARG A 71 19.40 -25.58 35.01
C ARG A 71 18.08 -24.83 35.23
N LEU A 72 17.32 -25.23 36.25
CA LEU A 72 15.98 -24.74 36.55
C LEU A 72 15.91 -24.15 37.96
N VAL A 73 15.24 -23.00 38.10
CA VAL A 73 14.93 -22.35 39.39
C VAL A 73 13.45 -21.96 39.41
N GLN A 74 12.65 -22.49 40.33
CA GLN A 74 11.25 -22.12 40.53
C GLN A 74 11.10 -21.22 41.77
N PHE A 75 10.36 -20.13 41.66
CA PHE A 75 10.03 -19.21 42.75
C PHE A 75 8.74 -19.60 43.50
N VAL A 76 8.53 -19.02 44.69
CA VAL A 76 7.37 -19.25 45.57
C VAL A 76 6.07 -18.55 45.14
N GLY A 77 6.01 -18.02 43.91
CA GLY A 77 4.87 -17.28 43.38
C GLY A 77 5.27 -16.33 42.24
N PRO A 78 4.38 -15.40 41.83
CA PRO A 78 4.63 -14.45 40.75
C PRO A 78 5.97 -13.71 40.90
N THR A 79 6.82 -13.84 39.88
CA THR A 79 8.19 -13.33 39.90
C THR A 79 8.24 -11.82 40.14
N LYS A 80 9.20 -11.39 40.95
CA LYS A 80 9.57 -9.98 41.11
C LYS A 80 10.96 -9.72 40.56
N GLN A 81 11.20 -8.48 40.12
CA GLN A 81 12.52 -8.03 39.67
C GLN A 81 13.61 -8.24 40.75
N GLU A 82 13.29 -7.94 42.01
CA GLU A 82 14.21 -8.13 43.14
C GLU A 82 14.77 -9.56 43.23
N TRP A 83 13.97 -10.59 42.91
CA TRP A 83 14.40 -12.00 42.94
C TRP A 83 15.27 -12.38 41.75
N LEU A 84 15.07 -11.75 40.59
CA LEU A 84 15.92 -11.98 39.41
C LEU A 84 17.30 -11.34 39.58
N ASP A 85 17.38 -10.23 40.30
CA ASP A 85 18.64 -9.59 40.65
C ASP A 85 19.40 -10.37 41.74
N ASP A 86 18.70 -11.00 42.69
CA ASP A 86 19.29 -11.99 43.62
C ASP A 86 19.89 -13.21 42.89
N LEU A 87 19.25 -13.72 41.82
CA LEU A 87 19.84 -14.80 40.99
C LEU A 87 21.14 -14.35 40.31
N ARG A 88 21.13 -13.17 39.69
CA ARG A 88 22.30 -12.58 39.02
C ARG A 88 23.45 -12.35 40.01
N ALA A 89 23.13 -11.83 41.21
CA ALA A 89 24.10 -11.66 42.28
C ALA A 89 24.65 -12.99 42.83
N SER A 90 23.92 -14.09 42.68
CA SER A 90 24.35 -15.46 43.02
C SER A 90 25.22 -16.12 41.95
N GLY A 91 25.57 -15.42 40.87
CA GLY A 91 26.38 -15.95 39.77
C GLY A 91 25.60 -16.74 38.71
N MET A 92 24.26 -16.67 38.73
CA MET A 92 23.40 -17.34 37.76
C MET A 92 22.97 -16.38 36.65
N GLU A 93 23.14 -16.78 35.38
CA GLU A 93 22.53 -16.05 34.27
C GLU A 93 21.07 -16.48 34.10
N VAL A 94 20.15 -15.53 33.90
CA VAL A 94 18.73 -15.81 33.69
C VAL A 94 18.45 -15.85 32.19
N ILE A 95 18.12 -17.03 31.67
CA ILE A 95 17.98 -17.26 30.22
C ILE A 95 16.53 -17.09 29.78
N GLN A 96 15.62 -17.92 30.29
CA GLN A 96 14.26 -18.07 29.75
C GLN A 96 13.25 -18.36 30.86
N TYR A 97 12.06 -17.74 30.81
CA TYR A 97 10.95 -18.08 31.72
C TYR A 97 10.20 -19.32 31.26
N ILE A 98 9.79 -20.16 32.22
CA ILE A 98 8.93 -21.32 32.03
C ILE A 98 7.83 -21.30 33.11
N HIS A 99 6.58 -21.45 32.68
CA HIS A 99 5.43 -21.49 33.59
C HIS A 99 5.36 -22.82 34.37
N PRO A 100 4.96 -22.83 35.66
CA PRO A 100 4.74 -21.69 36.54
C PRO A 100 6.01 -21.29 37.31
N PHE A 101 6.26 -19.97 37.39
CA PHE A 101 7.26 -19.31 38.24
C PHE A 101 8.71 -19.82 38.10
N THR A 102 9.04 -20.50 36.99
CA THR A 102 10.32 -21.18 36.79
C THR A 102 11.17 -20.44 35.76
N TYR A 103 12.49 -20.48 35.91
CA TYR A 103 13.43 -19.99 34.91
C TYR A 103 14.43 -21.07 34.54
N VAL A 104 14.73 -21.18 33.24
CA VAL A 104 15.98 -21.77 32.77
C VAL A 104 17.08 -20.75 33.03
N VAL A 105 18.16 -21.21 33.64
CA VAL A 105 19.29 -20.41 34.10
C VAL A 105 20.60 -21.09 33.71
N TYR A 106 21.65 -20.29 33.45
CA TYR A 106 23.00 -20.79 33.26
C TYR A 106 23.80 -20.66 34.54
N GLY A 107 24.54 -21.71 34.92
CA GLY A 107 25.43 -21.66 36.08
C GLY A 107 26.03 -23.02 36.43
N ASP A 108 27.07 -22.98 37.26
CA ASP A 108 27.64 -24.17 37.88
C ASP A 108 26.77 -24.65 39.07
N LEU A 109 27.17 -25.78 39.67
CA LEU A 109 26.42 -26.36 40.78
C LEU A 109 26.55 -25.56 42.09
N GLU A 110 27.56 -24.71 42.24
CA GLU A 110 27.79 -23.89 43.44
C GLU A 110 26.85 -22.67 43.45
N ALA A 111 26.75 -21.96 42.31
CA ALA A 111 25.82 -20.85 42.12
C ALA A 111 24.34 -21.26 42.33
N VAL A 112 23.96 -22.47 41.88
CA VAL A 112 22.62 -23.06 42.13
C VAL A 112 22.40 -23.39 43.60
N THR A 113 23.45 -23.82 44.29
CA THR A 113 23.39 -24.19 45.71
C THR A 113 23.28 -22.94 46.59
N ALA A 114 23.96 -21.85 46.22
CA ALA A 114 23.76 -20.54 46.83
C ALA A 114 22.34 -20.00 46.58
N THR A 115 21.86 -20.05 45.33
CA THR A 115 20.51 -19.69 44.90
C THR A 115 19.42 -20.36 45.74
N ARG A 116 19.59 -21.65 46.06
CA ARG A 116 18.61 -22.44 46.85
C ARG A 116 18.42 -21.91 48.29
N ALA A 117 19.30 -21.05 48.80
CA ALA A 117 19.14 -20.43 50.11
C ALA A 117 18.29 -19.14 50.11
N ALA A 118 17.94 -18.60 48.92
CA ALA A 118 17.15 -17.37 48.81
C ALA A 118 15.68 -17.60 49.22
N PRO A 119 15.07 -16.76 50.10
CA PRO A 119 13.69 -16.95 50.57
C PRO A 119 12.60 -16.95 49.49
N ALA A 120 12.91 -16.45 48.29
CA ALA A 120 12.01 -16.44 47.15
C ALA A 120 11.99 -17.77 46.36
N VAL A 121 13.01 -18.61 46.51
CA VAL A 121 13.18 -19.83 45.70
C VAL A 121 12.45 -21.01 46.33
N ARG A 122 11.54 -21.62 45.56
CA ARG A 122 10.75 -22.81 45.90
C ARG A 122 11.51 -24.09 45.63
N TRP A 123 12.20 -24.17 44.48
CA TRP A 123 12.89 -25.38 44.03
C TRP A 123 14.01 -25.07 43.02
N THR A 124 15.02 -25.95 42.93
CA THR A 124 16.03 -25.91 41.86
C THR A 124 16.38 -27.32 41.38
N GLY A 125 16.67 -27.48 40.08
CA GLY A 125 17.04 -28.76 39.44
C GLY A 125 17.78 -28.58 38.11
N ASP A 126 18.07 -29.67 37.39
CA ASP A 126 18.82 -29.65 36.12
C ASP A 126 17.90 -29.71 34.88
N PHE A 127 18.33 -29.12 33.77
CA PHE A 127 17.60 -29.19 32.50
C PHE A 127 17.99 -30.46 31.71
N LEU A 128 17.38 -31.59 32.11
CA LEU A 128 17.72 -32.93 31.64
C LEU A 128 17.54 -33.14 30.12
N PRO A 129 18.30 -34.05 29.48
CA PRO A 129 18.17 -34.35 28.05
C PRO A 129 16.76 -34.74 27.60
N ALA A 130 15.97 -35.37 28.49
CA ALA A 130 14.56 -35.67 28.23
C ALA A 130 13.71 -34.43 27.88
N TYR A 131 14.02 -33.26 28.43
CA TYR A 131 13.27 -32.02 28.15
C TYR A 131 13.65 -31.41 26.80
N LYS A 132 14.82 -31.78 26.26
CA LYS A 132 15.40 -31.29 25.01
C LYS A 132 14.96 -32.11 23.78
N VAL A 133 14.51 -33.36 23.98
CA VAL A 133 14.04 -34.27 22.91
C VAL A 133 12.72 -34.90 23.33
N LEU A 134 11.66 -34.67 22.56
CA LEU A 134 10.32 -35.19 22.84
C LEU A 134 10.28 -36.73 22.73
N PRO A 135 9.45 -37.44 23.54
CA PRO A 135 9.35 -38.91 23.57
C PRO A 135 9.29 -39.57 22.18
N ARG A 136 8.50 -38.99 21.27
CA ARG A 136 8.31 -39.43 19.88
C ARG A 136 9.60 -39.48 19.03
N TRP A 137 10.66 -38.78 19.43
CA TRP A 137 11.96 -38.73 18.73
C TRP A 137 13.11 -39.40 19.50
N ARG A 138 12.84 -39.99 20.67
CA ARG A 138 13.86 -40.68 21.50
C ARG A 138 14.27 -42.06 20.94
N SER A 139 13.60 -42.52 19.88
CA SER A 139 13.74 -43.87 19.29
C SER A 139 13.88 -43.84 17.76
N LEU A 140 14.46 -42.79 17.20
CA LEU A 140 14.71 -42.67 15.76
C LEU A 140 15.81 -43.65 15.28
N PRO A 141 15.77 -44.13 14.02
CA PRO A 141 16.79 -45.01 13.47
C PRO A 141 18.12 -44.26 13.22
N ALA A 142 19.21 -45.01 13.01
CA ALA A 142 20.54 -44.47 12.69
C ALA A 142 20.67 -43.87 11.26
N GLU A 143 19.55 -43.56 10.61
CA GLU A 143 19.51 -42.86 9.33
C GLU A 143 19.66 -41.36 9.56
N GLY A 144 20.20 -40.64 8.57
CA GLY A 144 20.44 -39.19 8.68
C GLY A 144 19.13 -38.42 8.57
N VAL A 145 18.66 -37.86 9.67
CA VAL A 145 17.44 -37.06 9.75
C VAL A 145 17.81 -35.59 9.63
N ALA A 146 17.15 -34.83 8.75
CA ALA A 146 17.27 -33.37 8.74
C ALA A 146 16.69 -32.84 10.06
N SER A 147 17.48 -32.05 10.78
CA SER A 147 17.32 -31.81 12.22
C SER A 147 17.72 -30.39 12.59
N THR A 148 16.86 -29.67 13.31
CA THR A 148 17.20 -28.38 13.93
C THR A 148 17.58 -28.58 15.40
N VAL A 149 18.71 -27.98 15.81
CA VAL A 149 19.22 -27.95 17.18
C VAL A 149 19.24 -26.50 17.67
N LEU A 150 18.67 -26.20 18.84
CA LEU A 150 18.82 -24.89 19.49
C LEU A 150 19.98 -24.94 20.48
N VAL A 151 20.87 -23.94 20.44
CA VAL A 151 22.10 -23.86 21.27
C VAL A 151 22.17 -22.51 21.98
N TYR A 152 22.37 -22.53 23.30
CA TYR A 152 22.55 -21.33 24.11
C TYR A 152 23.95 -20.71 23.90
N LYS A 153 23.98 -19.40 23.61
CA LYS A 153 25.17 -18.64 23.20
C LYS A 153 26.25 -18.53 24.26
N GLY A 154 25.87 -18.44 25.54
CA GLY A 154 26.81 -18.39 26.67
C GLY A 154 27.59 -19.69 26.91
N ALA A 155 27.31 -20.75 26.14
CA ALA A 155 27.97 -22.05 26.23
C ALA A 155 28.88 -22.41 25.04
N ASP A 156 29.23 -21.42 24.20
CA ASP A 156 30.03 -21.58 22.96
C ASP A 156 29.33 -22.46 21.89
N VAL A 157 28.63 -21.78 20.98
CA VAL A 157 27.92 -22.39 19.85
C VAL A 157 28.89 -23.13 18.92
N GLY A 158 30.08 -22.59 18.67
CA GLY A 158 31.06 -23.19 17.76
C GLY A 158 31.58 -24.53 18.30
N ARG A 159 31.95 -24.57 19.58
CA ARG A 159 32.34 -25.80 20.28
C ARG A 159 31.21 -26.82 20.35
N THR A 160 29.97 -26.37 20.47
CA THR A 160 28.78 -27.24 20.44
C THR A 160 28.56 -27.84 19.04
N VAL A 161 28.72 -27.03 17.98
CA VAL A 161 28.65 -27.48 16.58
C VAL A 161 29.72 -28.54 16.27
N GLU A 162 30.96 -28.34 16.71
CA GLU A 162 32.04 -29.33 16.57
C GLU A 162 31.68 -30.66 17.26
N ALA A 163 31.11 -30.60 18.47
CA ALA A 163 30.72 -31.78 19.21
C ALA A 163 29.56 -32.57 18.56
N ILE A 164 28.55 -31.90 18.00
CA ILE A 164 27.46 -32.56 17.25
C ILE A 164 27.99 -33.13 15.93
N THR A 165 28.92 -32.44 15.27
CA THR A 165 29.61 -32.94 14.08
C THR A 165 30.40 -34.22 14.38
N ALA A 166 31.07 -34.29 15.54
CA ALA A 166 31.77 -35.48 16.01
C ALA A 166 30.85 -36.68 16.34
N LEU A 167 29.55 -36.46 16.57
CA LEU A 167 28.53 -37.52 16.67
C LEU A 167 28.08 -38.05 15.31
N GLY A 168 28.57 -37.50 14.20
CA GLY A 168 28.20 -37.88 12.84
C GLY A 168 27.14 -36.98 12.20
N GLY A 169 26.75 -35.88 12.87
CA GLY A 169 25.93 -34.83 12.27
C GLY A 169 26.69 -34.12 11.14
N LYS A 170 26.02 -33.85 10.04
CA LYS A 170 26.54 -32.97 8.97
C LYS A 170 25.91 -31.59 9.14
N LEU A 171 26.71 -30.60 9.48
CA LEU A 171 26.25 -29.22 9.58
C LEU A 171 25.67 -28.76 8.23
N ASP A 172 24.50 -28.14 8.30
CA ASP A 172 23.79 -27.57 7.16
C ASP A 172 23.77 -26.04 7.27
N GLY A 173 23.53 -25.48 8.47
CA GLY A 173 23.58 -24.05 8.74
C GLY A 173 23.67 -23.67 10.21
N ILE A 174 24.02 -22.40 10.48
CA ILE A 174 23.97 -21.75 11.80
C ILE A 174 23.29 -20.39 11.61
N ALA A 175 22.33 -20.05 12.47
CA ALA A 175 21.69 -18.74 12.51
C ALA A 175 21.37 -18.33 13.94
N ASP A 176 21.41 -17.05 14.27
CA ASP A 176 21.02 -16.56 15.59
C ASP A 176 19.50 -16.47 15.72
N SER A 177 18.93 -16.92 16.85
CA SER A 177 17.48 -16.86 17.11
C SER A 177 17.06 -15.61 17.87
N ASP A 178 17.84 -15.25 18.89
CA ASP A 178 17.54 -14.22 19.89
C ASP A 178 18.85 -13.84 20.63
N PRO A 179 18.85 -12.94 21.64
CA PRO A 179 20.08 -12.59 22.37
C PRO A 179 20.76 -13.74 23.12
N ALA A 180 20.02 -14.80 23.48
CA ALA A 180 20.50 -15.91 24.29
C ALA A 180 20.77 -17.21 23.50
N PHE A 181 20.13 -17.45 22.36
CA PHE A 181 20.30 -18.69 21.59
C PHE A 181 20.64 -18.50 20.09
N SER A 182 21.13 -19.58 19.48
CA SER A 182 21.36 -19.76 18.05
C SER A 182 20.78 -21.10 17.59
N TYR A 183 20.13 -21.12 16.42
CA TYR A 183 19.77 -22.31 15.68
C TYR A 183 20.99 -22.92 14.97
N VAL A 184 21.04 -24.24 14.91
CA VAL A 184 22.01 -25.02 14.15
C VAL A 184 21.29 -26.16 13.44
N THR A 185 21.27 -26.17 12.11
CA THR A 185 20.68 -27.25 11.31
C THR A 185 21.71 -28.32 10.97
N PHE A 186 21.31 -29.58 11.05
CA PHE A 186 22.14 -30.75 10.77
C PHE A 186 21.35 -31.82 10.01
N VAL A 187 22.01 -32.57 9.14
CA VAL A 187 21.59 -33.97 8.90
C VAL A 187 22.26 -34.83 9.98
N LEU A 188 21.51 -35.14 11.03
CA LEU A 188 21.96 -35.86 12.23
C LEU A 188 21.41 -37.30 12.25
N PRO A 189 22.22 -38.34 12.51
CA PRO A 189 21.70 -39.70 12.70
C PRO A 189 20.69 -39.73 13.85
N GLY A 190 19.50 -40.29 13.61
CA GLY A 190 18.41 -40.29 14.60
C GLY A 190 18.79 -40.97 15.92
N ASP A 191 19.64 -42.01 15.87
CA ASP A 191 20.17 -42.71 17.05
C ASP A 191 21.19 -41.88 17.86
N LYS A 192 21.54 -40.66 17.43
CA LYS A 192 22.46 -39.73 18.12
C LYS A 192 21.75 -38.57 18.82
N TYR A 193 20.44 -38.43 18.67
CA TYR A 193 19.64 -37.37 19.30
C TYR A 193 19.86 -37.29 20.83
N ARG A 194 19.96 -38.44 21.48
CA ARG A 194 20.27 -38.55 22.92
C ARG A 194 21.61 -37.91 23.27
N ASP A 195 22.65 -38.30 22.54
CA ASP A 195 24.04 -37.95 22.84
C ASP A 195 24.33 -36.48 22.47
N ALA A 196 23.62 -35.94 21.46
CA ALA A 196 23.66 -34.53 21.10
C ALA A 196 22.92 -33.64 22.11
N ALA A 197 21.75 -34.06 22.60
CA ALA A 197 21.02 -33.35 23.67
C ALA A 197 21.80 -33.30 25.00
N GLU A 198 22.72 -34.23 25.20
CA GLU A 198 23.58 -34.33 26.38
C GLU A 198 24.79 -33.37 26.41
N LEU A 199 24.95 -32.54 25.37
CA LEU A 199 26.02 -31.54 25.25
C LEU A 199 25.74 -30.26 26.06
N GLU A 200 26.81 -29.50 26.31
CA GLU A 200 26.76 -28.12 26.81
C GLU A 200 26.04 -27.23 25.79
N GLY A 201 25.35 -26.17 26.23
CA GLY A 201 24.61 -25.25 25.37
C GLY A 201 23.32 -25.77 24.72
N VAL A 202 23.26 -27.03 24.28
CA VAL A 202 22.09 -27.58 23.57
C VAL A 202 20.83 -27.49 24.43
N TYR A 203 19.78 -26.87 23.88
CA TYR A 203 18.50 -26.63 24.53
C TYR A 203 17.38 -27.51 23.96
N SER A 204 17.37 -27.80 22.65
CA SER A 204 16.40 -28.72 22.03
C SER A 204 16.93 -29.33 20.71
N ILE A 205 16.37 -30.47 20.28
CA ILE A 205 16.63 -31.13 18.98
C ILE A 205 15.31 -31.65 18.39
N GLN A 206 15.05 -31.37 17.12
CA GLN A 206 13.79 -31.71 16.42
C GLN A 206 14.04 -32.13 14.95
N PRO A 207 13.29 -33.10 14.39
CA PRO A 207 13.39 -33.55 12.99
C PRO A 207 12.45 -32.82 12.02
N GLU A 208 12.77 -32.88 10.73
CA GLU A 208 12.00 -32.34 9.60
C GLU A 208 11.30 -33.46 8.76
N ALA A 209 10.27 -33.14 7.96
CA ALA A 209 9.34 -34.13 7.35
C ALA A 209 8.92 -33.82 5.89
N THR A 210 8.57 -34.84 5.07
CA THR A 210 8.48 -34.72 3.58
C THR A 210 7.57 -35.74 2.80
N ASP A 211 6.30 -35.43 2.42
CA ASP A 211 5.50 -36.16 1.37
C ASP A 211 4.14 -35.50 0.87
N GLY A 212 3.79 -35.51 -0.45
CA GLY A 212 2.44 -35.10 -1.03
C GLY A 212 2.29 -34.66 -2.56
N GLY A 213 1.03 -34.53 -3.09
CA GLY A 213 0.48 -33.96 -4.42
C GLY A 213 -0.90 -34.60 -4.94
N LEU A 214 -2.05 -34.12 -5.58
CA LEU A 214 -2.78 -32.92 -6.20
C LEU A 214 -4.43 -32.93 -6.26
N ARG A 215 -5.28 -31.89 -6.66
CA ARG A 215 -6.80 -31.67 -7.12
C ARG A 215 -7.35 -30.50 -8.02
N GLY A 216 -8.34 -30.76 -8.93
CA GLY A 216 -9.36 -29.87 -9.59
C GLY A 216 -10.81 -30.46 -9.81
N GLU A 217 -11.65 -29.83 -10.68
CA GLU A 217 -13.15 -29.88 -10.88
C GLU A 217 -14.06 -30.56 -9.85
N MET A 218 -13.91 -31.86 -9.57
CA MET A 218 -14.96 -32.63 -8.87
C MET A 218 -15.29 -32.09 -7.47
N SER A 219 -14.31 -31.49 -6.79
CA SER A 219 -14.50 -30.74 -5.54
C SER A 219 -15.21 -29.40 -5.73
N ASN A 220 -14.98 -28.72 -6.84
CA ASN A 220 -15.61 -27.43 -7.17
C ASN A 220 -17.13 -27.63 -7.28
N GLN A 221 -17.56 -28.78 -7.81
CA GLN A 221 -18.96 -29.19 -7.83
C GLN A 221 -19.53 -29.42 -6.42
N VAL A 222 -18.80 -30.09 -5.53
CA VAL A 222 -19.23 -30.25 -4.12
C VAL A 222 -19.29 -28.91 -3.39
N ASN A 223 -18.32 -28.02 -3.63
CA ASN A 223 -18.30 -26.67 -3.07
C ASN A 223 -19.48 -25.82 -3.58
N ALA A 224 -19.82 -25.91 -4.87
CA ALA A 224 -21.02 -25.32 -5.46
C ALA A 224 -22.33 -26.05 -5.06
N ASN A 225 -22.26 -27.14 -4.29
CA ASN A 225 -23.39 -28.02 -3.96
C ASN A 225 -24.11 -28.63 -5.20
N ASN A 226 -23.41 -28.76 -6.33
CA ASN A 226 -23.83 -29.49 -7.52
C ASN A 226 -23.71 -31.01 -7.30
N VAL A 227 -24.54 -31.52 -6.39
CA VAL A 227 -24.64 -32.94 -6.01
C VAL A 227 -26.08 -33.42 -6.08
N ASN A 228 -26.28 -34.71 -6.34
CA ASN A 228 -27.60 -35.33 -6.23
C ASN A 228 -27.99 -35.61 -4.76
N GLY A 229 -29.23 -36.06 -4.53
CA GLY A 229 -29.74 -36.38 -3.18
C GLY A 229 -29.03 -37.53 -2.44
N SER A 230 -28.04 -38.17 -3.06
CA SER A 230 -27.13 -39.14 -2.45
C SER A 230 -25.71 -38.60 -2.29
N ASN A 231 -25.52 -37.27 -2.34
CA ASN A 231 -24.23 -36.56 -2.29
C ASN A 231 -23.25 -36.88 -3.44
N GLN A 232 -23.75 -37.42 -4.57
CA GLN A 232 -22.90 -37.69 -5.73
C GLN A 232 -22.79 -36.45 -6.63
N ALA A 233 -21.57 -35.98 -6.88
CA ALA A 233 -21.28 -34.86 -7.78
C ALA A 233 -21.41 -35.27 -9.26
N PHE A 234 -21.69 -34.28 -10.13
CA PHE A 234 -21.80 -34.45 -11.58
C PHE A 234 -21.01 -33.35 -12.34
N PRO A 235 -20.50 -33.60 -13.56
CA PRO A 235 -19.69 -32.61 -14.29
C PRO A 235 -20.48 -31.40 -14.81
N GLY A 236 -19.76 -30.32 -15.15
CA GLY A 236 -20.34 -29.12 -15.79
C GLY A 236 -19.99 -27.78 -15.13
N TYR A 237 -18.89 -27.66 -14.39
CA TYR A 237 -18.64 -26.53 -13.48
C TYR A 237 -18.57 -25.18 -14.21
N LEU A 238 -17.99 -25.14 -15.41
CA LEU A 238 -17.95 -23.95 -16.27
C LEU A 238 -19.36 -23.47 -16.70
N ALA A 239 -20.31 -24.38 -16.89
CA ALA A 239 -21.69 -24.03 -17.22
C ALA A 239 -22.44 -23.47 -16.01
N TRP A 240 -22.16 -23.99 -14.81
CA TRP A 240 -22.66 -23.42 -13.55
C TRP A 240 -22.11 -22.01 -13.31
N LEU A 241 -20.79 -21.80 -13.43
CA LEU A 241 -20.15 -20.47 -13.36
C LEU A 241 -20.79 -19.48 -14.36
N SER A 242 -20.99 -19.90 -15.60
CA SER A 242 -21.67 -19.09 -16.63
C SER A 242 -23.13 -18.76 -16.31
N SER A 243 -23.81 -19.56 -15.47
CA SER A 243 -25.18 -19.30 -15.03
C SER A 243 -25.28 -18.35 -13.83
N VAL A 244 -24.28 -18.36 -12.93
CA VAL A 244 -24.20 -17.41 -11.80
C VAL A 244 -23.49 -16.10 -12.17
N GLY A 245 -22.85 -16.04 -13.34
CA GLY A 245 -22.25 -14.82 -13.89
C GLY A 245 -20.85 -14.47 -13.38
N VAL A 246 -20.23 -15.34 -12.57
CA VAL A 246 -18.88 -15.14 -12.01
C VAL A 246 -17.90 -16.22 -12.46
N ASN A 247 -16.61 -15.88 -12.49
CA ASN A 247 -15.48 -16.76 -12.82
C ASN A 247 -14.15 -16.36 -12.16
N GLY A 248 -14.09 -15.23 -11.44
CA GLY A 248 -12.90 -14.66 -10.79
C GLY A 248 -12.26 -13.50 -11.55
N ALA A 249 -12.77 -13.12 -12.72
CA ALA A 249 -12.14 -12.10 -13.56
C ALA A 249 -12.00 -10.74 -12.86
N GLY A 250 -10.79 -10.17 -12.96
CA GLY A 250 -10.41 -8.92 -12.30
C GLY A 250 -9.95 -9.08 -10.85
N VAL A 251 -9.89 -10.29 -10.29
CA VAL A 251 -9.33 -10.56 -8.96
C VAL A 251 -7.95 -11.21 -9.11
N ILE A 252 -6.99 -10.75 -8.32
CA ILE A 252 -5.62 -11.29 -8.24
C ILE A 252 -5.47 -12.03 -6.89
N ILE A 253 -4.98 -13.27 -6.95
CA ILE A 253 -4.68 -14.10 -5.79
C ILE A 253 -3.16 -14.29 -5.70
N ALA A 254 -2.55 -13.98 -4.56
CA ALA A 254 -1.19 -14.44 -4.29
C ALA A 254 -1.21 -15.92 -3.92
N ASN A 255 -0.67 -16.78 -4.77
CA ASN A 255 -0.40 -18.18 -4.43
C ASN A 255 0.97 -18.23 -3.74
N VAL A 256 0.95 -18.24 -2.41
CA VAL A 256 2.15 -18.29 -1.58
C VAL A 256 2.41 -19.76 -1.22
N ASP A 257 3.41 -20.37 -1.84
CA ASP A 257 3.71 -21.80 -1.71
C ASP A 257 5.21 -22.12 -1.98
N GLY A 258 5.60 -23.35 -2.31
CA GLY A 258 6.98 -23.73 -2.68
C GLY A 258 7.34 -23.51 -4.15
N GLY A 259 6.59 -22.64 -4.84
CA GLY A 259 6.77 -22.31 -6.26
C GLY A 259 5.98 -23.20 -7.24
N VAL A 260 5.80 -22.72 -8.47
CA VAL A 260 4.75 -23.17 -9.41
C VAL A 260 5.31 -23.47 -10.81
N GLN A 261 4.91 -24.58 -11.45
CA GLN A 261 5.03 -24.71 -12.90
C GLN A 261 3.95 -23.85 -13.59
N ASP A 262 4.17 -22.54 -13.65
CA ASP A 262 3.33 -21.55 -14.35
C ASP A 262 3.00 -21.96 -15.81
N THR A 263 3.97 -22.54 -16.51
CA THR A 263 3.89 -23.07 -17.88
C THR A 263 3.01 -24.32 -18.02
N HIS A 264 2.35 -24.80 -16.96
CA HIS A 264 1.35 -25.85 -17.06
C HIS A 264 0.20 -25.41 -18.00
N PRO A 265 -0.32 -26.27 -18.91
CA PRO A 265 -1.31 -25.88 -19.91
C PRO A 265 -2.59 -25.19 -19.41
N ASN A 266 -2.94 -25.37 -18.13
CA ASN A 266 -4.09 -24.70 -17.49
C ASN A 266 -3.72 -23.48 -16.61
N LEU A 267 -2.43 -23.21 -16.40
CA LEU A 267 -1.93 -22.10 -15.57
C LEU A 267 -1.26 -21.00 -16.40
N VAL A 268 -0.78 -21.33 -17.60
CA VAL A 268 0.00 -20.43 -18.49
C VAL A 268 -0.73 -19.12 -18.85
N ASN A 269 -2.06 -19.09 -18.76
CA ASN A 269 -2.87 -17.89 -19.02
C ASN A 269 -3.26 -17.13 -17.74
N ARG A 270 -2.84 -17.56 -16.55
CA ARG A 270 -3.34 -17.07 -15.23
C ARG A 270 -2.30 -16.25 -14.47
N PHE A 271 -1.01 -16.55 -14.60
CA PHE A 271 0.03 -15.83 -13.88
C PHE A 271 0.28 -14.42 -14.44
N LEU A 272 0.49 -13.48 -13.51
CA LEU A 272 0.99 -12.13 -13.75
C LEU A 272 2.44 -12.03 -13.20
N PRO A 273 3.26 -11.08 -13.70
CA PRO A 273 4.56 -10.79 -13.11
C PRO A 273 4.44 -10.42 -11.63
N CYS A 274 5.42 -10.83 -10.83
CA CYS A 274 5.54 -10.53 -9.40
C CYS A 274 6.88 -9.84 -9.15
N VAL A 275 6.87 -8.70 -8.45
CA VAL A 275 8.06 -7.93 -8.08
C VAL A 275 8.19 -7.88 -6.55
N GLY A 276 9.30 -8.37 -6.02
CA GLY A 276 9.55 -8.44 -4.57
C GLY A 276 10.48 -9.61 -4.21
N VAL A 277 11.01 -9.63 -2.99
CA VAL A 277 12.02 -10.63 -2.57
C VAL A 277 11.46 -12.04 -2.31
N SER A 278 10.14 -12.20 -2.24
CA SER A 278 9.45 -13.50 -2.22
C SER A 278 9.02 -13.98 -3.61
N CYS A 279 8.94 -13.08 -4.59
CA CYS A 279 8.63 -13.43 -5.97
C CYS A 279 9.81 -14.20 -6.58
N GLY A 280 9.57 -15.38 -7.13
CA GLY A 280 10.62 -16.19 -7.74
C GLY A 280 10.05 -17.32 -8.56
N THR A 281 10.76 -17.69 -9.62
CA THR A 281 10.37 -18.71 -10.61
C THR A 281 10.70 -20.12 -10.10
N GLY A 282 10.12 -20.50 -8.97
CA GLY A 282 10.30 -21.83 -8.38
C GLY A 282 9.44 -22.86 -9.12
N SER A 283 9.55 -24.14 -8.76
CA SER A 283 8.56 -25.13 -9.21
C SER A 283 8.50 -26.31 -8.26
N SER A 284 7.37 -26.46 -7.57
CA SER A 284 7.10 -27.58 -6.69
C SER A 284 5.85 -28.34 -7.10
N SER A 285 5.78 -29.62 -6.73
CA SER A 285 4.59 -30.46 -6.82
C SER A 285 3.39 -29.87 -6.08
N HIS A 286 3.64 -29.13 -5.00
CA HIS A 286 2.63 -28.58 -4.10
C HIS A 286 2.08 -27.24 -4.62
N GLY A 287 2.94 -26.26 -4.91
CA GLY A 287 2.53 -24.94 -5.39
C GLY A 287 1.89 -24.96 -6.78
N THR A 288 2.44 -25.75 -7.70
CA THR A 288 1.79 -26.01 -9.01
C THR A 288 0.39 -26.58 -8.86
N HIS A 289 0.14 -27.27 -7.74
CA HIS A 289 -1.13 -27.87 -7.47
C HIS A 289 -2.09 -26.90 -6.76
N THR A 290 -1.68 -26.17 -5.73
CA THR A 290 -2.53 -25.19 -5.04
C THR A 290 -3.05 -24.13 -6.01
N ALA A 291 -2.18 -23.61 -6.88
CA ALA A 291 -2.53 -22.72 -7.99
C ALA A 291 -3.59 -23.35 -8.93
N GLY A 292 -3.47 -24.66 -9.16
CA GLY A 292 -4.44 -25.49 -9.87
C GLY A 292 -5.85 -25.43 -9.29
N ILE A 293 -5.98 -25.58 -7.97
CA ILE A 293 -7.29 -25.46 -7.31
C ILE A 293 -7.83 -24.03 -7.40
N MET A 294 -6.97 -23.03 -7.21
CA MET A 294 -7.42 -21.63 -7.16
C MET A 294 -8.02 -21.19 -8.48
N ALA A 295 -7.24 -21.24 -9.58
CA ALA A 295 -7.56 -20.48 -10.79
C ALA A 295 -7.22 -21.16 -12.13
N ALA A 296 -6.82 -22.43 -12.16
CA ALA A 296 -6.49 -23.08 -13.43
C ALA A 296 -7.70 -23.18 -14.38
N ASP A 297 -7.48 -22.92 -15.66
CA ASP A 297 -8.54 -22.52 -16.61
C ASP A 297 -9.29 -23.68 -17.31
N GLY A 298 -8.86 -24.93 -17.14
CA GLY A 298 -9.44 -26.11 -17.79
C GLY A 298 -9.25 -26.22 -19.31
N THR A 299 -8.57 -25.26 -19.97
CA THR A 299 -8.45 -25.17 -21.45
C THR A 299 -7.81 -26.38 -22.14
N SER A 300 -7.06 -27.20 -21.41
CA SER A 300 -6.54 -28.50 -21.85
C SER A 300 -7.62 -29.52 -22.24
N GLY A 301 -8.86 -29.38 -21.73
CA GLY A 301 -9.98 -30.27 -22.01
C GLY A 301 -9.81 -31.72 -21.54
N VAL A 302 -8.82 -31.99 -20.67
CA VAL A 302 -8.51 -33.35 -20.19
C VAL A 302 -9.55 -33.81 -19.18
N LEU A 303 -10.27 -34.88 -19.50
CA LEU A 303 -11.28 -35.47 -18.61
C LEU A 303 -10.73 -36.66 -17.79
N ASP A 304 -11.32 -36.91 -16.62
CA ASP A 304 -11.15 -38.15 -15.87
C ASP A 304 -12.06 -39.28 -16.41
N SER A 305 -12.06 -40.45 -15.75
CA SER A 305 -12.89 -41.60 -16.11
C SER A 305 -14.39 -41.42 -15.83
N PHE A 306 -14.80 -40.32 -15.18
CA PHE A 306 -16.19 -40.03 -14.81
C PHE A 306 -16.76 -38.79 -15.54
N GLY A 307 -15.93 -38.08 -16.31
CA GLY A 307 -16.30 -36.95 -17.17
C GLY A 307 -15.98 -35.56 -16.60
N PHE A 308 -15.22 -35.46 -15.50
CA PHE A 308 -14.82 -34.18 -14.89
C PHE A 308 -13.50 -33.67 -15.51
N GLN A 309 -13.36 -32.36 -15.66
CA GLN A 309 -12.12 -31.72 -16.14
C GLN A 309 -11.04 -31.78 -15.06
N ARG A 310 -9.94 -32.47 -15.36
CA ARG A 310 -8.78 -32.56 -14.48
C ARG A 310 -8.07 -31.20 -14.48
N GLY A 311 -7.70 -30.71 -13.31
CA GLY A 311 -6.99 -29.42 -13.19
C GLY A 311 -7.81 -28.16 -13.50
N LEU A 312 -9.15 -28.21 -13.50
CA LEU A 312 -9.98 -27.01 -13.49
C LEU A 312 -10.12 -26.44 -12.06
N GLY A 313 -9.76 -25.17 -11.88
CA GLY A 313 -9.84 -24.45 -10.61
C GLY A 313 -11.23 -23.88 -10.30
N VAL A 314 -11.39 -23.34 -9.09
CA VAL A 314 -12.65 -22.77 -8.59
C VAL A 314 -12.95 -21.41 -9.26
N ALA A 315 -11.94 -20.56 -9.44
CA ALA A 315 -12.03 -19.26 -10.10
C ALA A 315 -11.19 -19.23 -11.39
N PRO A 316 -11.59 -19.95 -12.46
CA PRO A 316 -10.77 -20.14 -13.66
C PRO A 316 -10.50 -18.86 -14.47
N GLY A 317 -11.14 -17.73 -14.13
CA GLY A 317 -10.89 -16.40 -14.68
C GLY A 317 -10.08 -15.46 -13.78
N ALA A 318 -9.74 -15.86 -12.55
CA ALA A 318 -8.86 -15.08 -11.68
C ALA A 318 -7.41 -15.12 -12.16
N ASN A 319 -6.65 -14.08 -11.81
CA ASN A 319 -5.21 -14.04 -12.02
C ASN A 319 -4.46 -14.48 -10.77
N LEU A 320 -3.25 -15.00 -10.96
CA LEU A 320 -2.34 -15.43 -9.89
C LEU A 320 -1.06 -14.61 -9.92
N ILE A 321 -0.45 -14.38 -8.76
CA ILE A 321 1.00 -14.13 -8.65
C ILE A 321 1.65 -15.27 -7.86
N GLU A 322 2.91 -15.57 -8.18
CA GLU A 322 3.72 -16.59 -7.48
C GLU A 322 4.59 -15.94 -6.42
N GLN A 323 4.52 -16.45 -5.19
CA GLN A 323 5.50 -16.16 -4.15
C GLN A 323 5.96 -17.45 -3.48
N ASN A 324 7.26 -17.50 -3.20
CA ASN A 324 7.87 -18.60 -2.46
C ASN A 324 7.82 -18.27 -0.97
N TYR A 325 7.12 -19.07 -0.16
CA TYR A 325 7.10 -18.83 1.29
C TYR A 325 8.48 -19.05 1.90
N SER A 326 9.26 -20.00 1.38
CA SER A 326 10.62 -20.30 1.82
C SER A 326 11.64 -19.76 0.81
N PRO A 327 12.72 -19.08 1.25
CA PRO A 327 13.12 -18.83 2.63
C PRO A 327 12.45 -17.60 3.28
N THR A 328 11.51 -16.92 2.62
CA THR A 328 10.95 -15.63 3.11
C THR A 328 10.41 -15.68 4.54
N TYR A 329 9.67 -16.72 4.92
CA TYR A 329 9.06 -16.87 6.25
C TYR A 329 10.06 -17.08 7.40
N THR A 330 11.32 -17.42 7.10
CA THR A 330 12.40 -17.52 8.09
C THR A 330 13.18 -16.21 8.24
N GLN A 331 12.88 -15.19 7.42
CA GLN A 331 13.44 -13.84 7.56
C GLN A 331 12.73 -13.07 8.68
N ALA A 332 13.41 -12.07 9.25
CA ALA A 332 12.78 -11.17 10.22
C ALA A 332 11.63 -10.39 9.57
N GLY A 333 10.43 -10.44 10.17
CA GLY A 333 9.22 -9.88 9.55
C GLY A 333 8.68 -10.68 8.35
N GLY A 334 9.22 -11.88 8.10
CA GLY A 334 8.99 -12.66 6.88
C GLY A 334 7.52 -13.02 6.57
N MET A 335 6.67 -13.16 7.59
CA MET A 335 5.24 -13.39 7.38
C MET A 335 4.54 -12.12 6.87
N LEU A 336 4.85 -10.96 7.48
CA LEU A 336 4.31 -9.68 7.05
C LEU A 336 4.83 -9.32 5.66
N LEU A 337 6.13 -9.53 5.38
CA LEU A 337 6.77 -9.29 4.09
C LEU A 337 6.11 -10.03 2.91
N LEU A 338 5.60 -11.25 3.13
CA LEU A 338 4.80 -11.99 2.15
C LEU A 338 3.44 -11.32 1.90
N MET A 339 2.82 -10.74 2.93
CA MET A 339 1.56 -10.00 2.81
C MET A 339 1.77 -8.63 2.15
N THR A 340 2.81 -7.88 2.55
CA THR A 340 3.28 -6.65 1.90
C THR A 340 3.53 -6.87 0.41
N THR A 341 4.27 -7.93 0.05
CA THR A 341 4.55 -8.25 -1.36
C THR A 341 3.28 -8.70 -2.10
N SER A 342 2.35 -9.39 -1.44
CA SER A 342 1.05 -9.74 -2.03
C SER A 342 0.23 -8.49 -2.37
N TYR A 343 0.11 -7.55 -1.43
CA TYR A 343 -0.64 -6.31 -1.59
C TYR A 343 0.02 -5.37 -2.63
N ASN A 344 1.33 -5.16 -2.55
CA ASN A 344 2.06 -4.27 -3.47
C ASN A 344 2.12 -4.80 -4.92
N ASN A 345 1.78 -6.08 -5.15
CA ASN A 345 1.53 -6.65 -6.48
C ASN A 345 0.03 -6.72 -6.86
N GLY A 346 -0.83 -6.00 -6.14
CA GLY A 346 -2.26 -5.84 -6.46
C GLY A 346 -3.17 -7.02 -6.07
N SER A 347 -2.75 -7.90 -5.17
CA SER A 347 -3.56 -9.05 -4.75
C SER A 347 -4.68 -8.64 -3.80
N SER A 348 -5.92 -9.05 -4.10
CA SER A 348 -7.07 -8.90 -3.19
C SER A 348 -7.03 -9.90 -2.02
N LEU A 349 -6.33 -11.02 -2.20
CA LEU A 349 -6.17 -12.07 -1.20
C LEU A 349 -4.84 -12.84 -1.36
N SER A 350 -4.43 -13.48 -0.28
CA SER A 350 -3.30 -14.40 -0.22
C SER A 350 -3.79 -15.80 0.14
N GLY A 351 -3.56 -16.76 -0.76
CA GLY A 351 -3.91 -18.16 -0.57
C GLY A 351 -2.69 -18.96 -0.08
N ASN A 352 -2.79 -19.46 1.14
CA ASN A 352 -1.69 -20.09 1.87
C ASN A 352 -2.04 -21.55 2.20
N SER A 353 -1.15 -22.46 1.82
CA SER A 353 -1.33 -23.92 1.94
C SER A 353 -0.22 -24.57 2.77
N TRP A 354 0.48 -23.75 3.56
CA TRP A 354 1.68 -24.02 4.33
C TRP A 354 1.57 -23.32 5.70
N GLY A 355 2.47 -23.64 6.63
CA GLY A 355 2.54 -22.97 7.93
C GLY A 355 3.95 -23.08 8.54
N PRO A 356 4.45 -22.05 9.25
CA PRO A 356 5.79 -22.07 9.87
C PRO A 356 6.06 -23.14 10.93
N SER A 357 5.04 -23.84 11.44
CA SER A 357 5.19 -24.93 12.41
C SER A 357 4.17 -26.03 12.15
N GLY A 358 4.65 -27.28 12.07
CA GLY A 358 3.84 -28.50 12.08
C GLY A 358 3.44 -28.98 13.48
N THR A 359 3.42 -28.10 14.48
CA THR A 359 2.93 -28.35 15.84
C THR A 359 2.29 -27.09 16.45
N PRO A 360 1.38 -27.21 17.45
CA PRO A 360 0.70 -26.07 18.03
C PRO A 360 1.65 -25.26 18.90
N LEU A 361 1.95 -24.03 18.48
CA LEU A 361 2.76 -23.08 19.25
C LEU A 361 1.90 -22.05 20.00
N GLY A 362 0.58 -22.02 19.79
CA GLY A 362 -0.30 -20.97 20.30
C GLY A 362 -0.31 -19.73 19.42
N TYR A 363 -0.76 -18.60 19.96
CA TYR A 363 -0.65 -17.30 19.29
C TYR A 363 0.79 -16.76 19.39
N ASP A 364 1.67 -17.21 18.49
CA ASP A 364 3.10 -16.91 18.44
C ASP A 364 3.44 -15.62 17.64
N GLU A 365 4.74 -15.36 17.43
CA GLU A 365 5.23 -14.15 16.77
C GLU A 365 4.92 -14.09 15.28
N LYS A 366 4.76 -15.25 14.62
CA LYS A 366 4.39 -15.37 13.20
C LYS A 366 2.89 -15.29 13.00
N THR A 367 2.13 -15.86 13.93
CA THR A 367 0.68 -15.69 14.04
C THR A 367 0.33 -14.21 14.23
N ARG A 368 1.07 -13.51 15.09
CA ARG A 368 0.90 -12.06 15.28
C ARG A 368 1.16 -11.24 14.01
N GLN A 369 2.16 -11.61 13.20
CA GLN A 369 2.44 -10.93 11.93
C GLN A 369 1.30 -11.08 10.91
N VAL A 370 0.64 -12.24 10.87
CA VAL A 370 -0.52 -12.44 9.98
C VAL A 370 -1.71 -11.62 10.44
N ASP A 371 -2.00 -11.57 11.75
CA ASP A 371 -3.12 -10.76 12.26
C ASP A 371 -2.91 -9.24 12.06
N VAL A 372 -1.66 -8.76 12.09
CA VAL A 372 -1.28 -7.41 11.59
C VAL A 372 -1.60 -7.30 10.10
N GLY A 373 -0.99 -8.16 9.27
CA GLY A 373 -1.07 -8.07 7.81
C GLY A 373 -2.48 -8.19 7.23
N VAL A 374 -3.42 -8.85 7.92
CA VAL A 374 -4.82 -8.92 7.47
C VAL A 374 -5.52 -7.58 7.59
N ARG A 375 -5.24 -6.81 8.66
CA ARG A 375 -5.72 -5.43 8.81
C ARG A 375 -4.94 -4.49 7.90
N ASP A 376 -3.62 -4.62 7.92
CA ASP A 376 -2.69 -3.67 7.32
C ASP A 376 -1.42 -4.37 6.82
N ALA A 377 -1.38 -4.63 5.52
CA ALA A 377 -0.33 -5.39 4.85
C ALA A 377 0.99 -4.63 4.65
N ASP A 378 1.01 -3.29 4.74
CA ASP A 378 2.24 -2.49 4.71
C ASP A 378 2.19 -1.32 5.71
N PRO A 379 2.44 -1.56 7.02
CA PRO A 379 2.36 -0.53 8.07
C PRO A 379 3.34 0.66 7.97
N ASN A 380 4.02 0.83 6.84
CA ASN A 380 4.83 1.99 6.50
C ASN A 380 4.13 2.94 5.50
N ALA A 381 3.09 2.47 4.82
CA ALA A 381 2.26 3.27 3.92
C ALA A 381 1.09 3.95 4.69
N ALA A 382 0.29 4.75 3.98
CA ALA A 382 -0.67 5.66 4.62
C ALA A 382 -2.08 5.07 4.72
N GLY A 383 -2.59 4.95 5.94
CA GLY A 383 -3.84 4.24 6.23
C GLY A 383 -3.62 2.73 6.23
N ASN A 384 -4.69 1.93 6.30
CA ASN A 384 -4.59 0.47 6.37
C ASN A 384 -4.71 -0.20 4.99
N GLN A 385 -3.91 -1.23 4.75
CA GLN A 385 -3.93 -2.05 3.54
C GLN A 385 -4.54 -3.45 3.82
N PRO A 386 -5.87 -3.59 3.85
CA PRO A 386 -6.50 -4.86 4.21
C PRO A 386 -6.25 -5.95 3.17
N LEU A 387 -5.83 -7.14 3.62
CA LEU A 387 -5.54 -8.29 2.75
C LEU A 387 -6.16 -9.57 3.32
N THR A 388 -7.00 -10.26 2.52
CA THR A 388 -7.62 -11.50 3.00
C THR A 388 -6.62 -12.66 2.97
N PHE A 389 -6.26 -13.20 4.13
CA PHE A 389 -5.34 -14.33 4.27
C PHE A 389 -6.12 -15.64 4.49
N VAL A 390 -6.20 -16.48 3.46
CA VAL A 390 -6.84 -17.81 3.52
C VAL A 390 -5.78 -18.86 3.78
N LEU A 391 -5.97 -19.70 4.81
CA LEU A 391 -4.95 -20.58 5.36
C LEU A 391 -5.45 -22.03 5.51
N SER A 392 -4.59 -22.99 5.19
CA SER A 392 -4.81 -24.40 5.51
C SER A 392 -4.57 -24.70 6.98
N PHE A 393 -5.63 -25.03 7.71
CA PHE A 393 -5.54 -25.53 9.08
C PHE A 393 -4.68 -26.80 9.11
N MET A 394 -3.70 -26.96 9.98
CA MET A 394 -2.68 -28.04 9.90
C MET A 394 -3.25 -29.45 9.66
N ASN A 395 -2.45 -30.33 9.03
CA ASN A 395 -2.72 -31.77 8.92
C ASN A 395 -2.48 -32.50 10.26
N GLY A 396 -3.22 -32.13 11.32
CA GLY A 396 -3.04 -32.64 12.68
C GLY A 396 -3.59 -34.04 12.96
N ASN A 397 -4.32 -34.64 12.03
CA ASN A 397 -4.92 -35.98 12.13
C ASN A 397 -5.86 -36.18 13.34
N GLY A 398 -6.83 -35.29 13.50
CA GLY A 398 -7.84 -35.34 14.56
C GLY A 398 -7.34 -34.81 15.90
N GLY A 399 -7.71 -35.49 16.99
CA GLY A 399 -7.27 -35.17 18.35
C GLY A 399 -7.95 -33.93 18.95
N THR A 400 -7.17 -33.10 19.63
CA THR A 400 -7.58 -31.84 20.27
C THR A 400 -6.37 -30.92 20.34
N SER A 401 -6.56 -29.67 19.92
CA SER A 401 -5.51 -28.66 19.77
C SER A 401 -4.29 -29.18 19.00
N THR A 402 -4.51 -29.65 17.77
CA THR A 402 -3.48 -30.24 16.88
C THR A 402 -3.16 -29.36 15.67
N GLN A 403 -3.52 -28.08 15.72
CA GLN A 403 -3.18 -27.06 14.73
C GLN A 403 -1.67 -26.74 14.70
N GLY A 404 -1.24 -25.93 13.74
CA GLY A 404 0.13 -25.45 13.59
C GLY A 404 0.24 -23.93 13.70
N THR A 405 1.42 -23.39 13.44
CA THR A 405 1.59 -21.96 13.18
C THR A 405 1.28 -21.68 11.70
N PRO A 406 0.51 -20.63 11.33
CA PRO A 406 -0.06 -19.59 12.18
C PRO A 406 -1.58 -19.77 12.41
N ASP A 407 -2.08 -21.01 12.50
CA ASP A 407 -3.52 -21.34 12.46
C ASP A 407 -4.38 -20.64 13.51
N GLU A 408 -3.77 -20.24 14.63
CA GLU A 408 -4.42 -19.57 15.76
C GLU A 408 -4.60 -18.06 15.56
N GLY A 409 -4.32 -17.52 14.37
CA GLY A 409 -4.63 -16.13 14.03
C GLY A 409 -6.14 -15.86 14.08
N LYS A 410 -6.54 -14.68 14.58
CA LYS A 410 -7.94 -14.26 14.71
C LYS A 410 -8.48 -13.75 13.38
N ASN A 411 -7.65 -13.04 12.63
CA ASN A 411 -8.10 -12.24 11.49
C ASN A 411 -8.10 -13.05 10.18
N LEU A 412 -7.22 -14.04 10.08
CA LEU A 412 -7.15 -14.98 8.95
C LEU A 412 -8.36 -15.94 8.85
N PHE A 413 -8.44 -16.65 7.72
CA PHE A 413 -9.49 -17.64 7.43
C PHE A 413 -8.92 -19.06 7.37
N THR A 414 -8.87 -19.75 8.51
CA THR A 414 -8.36 -21.14 8.65
C THR A 414 -9.36 -22.20 8.19
N ILE A 415 -8.93 -23.08 7.27
CA ILE A 415 -9.77 -24.05 6.56
C ILE A 415 -9.34 -25.51 6.83
N GLY A 416 -10.24 -26.32 7.39
CA GLY A 416 -10.07 -27.78 7.57
C GLY A 416 -10.57 -28.62 6.39
N SER A 417 -10.42 -29.96 6.47
CA SER A 417 -10.66 -30.89 5.34
C SER A 417 -11.89 -31.79 5.48
N THR A 418 -12.69 -31.94 4.41
CA THR A 418 -13.71 -33.01 4.25
C THR A 418 -13.33 -34.05 3.19
N LYS A 419 -13.93 -35.25 3.30
CA LYS A 419 -13.75 -36.39 2.35
C LYS A 419 -14.34 -36.06 0.98
N MET A 420 -13.95 -36.80 -0.07
CA MET A 420 -14.40 -36.52 -1.44
C MET A 420 -14.37 -37.70 -2.43
N GLN A 421 -13.24 -38.38 -2.59
CA GLN A 421 -13.11 -39.55 -3.48
C GLN A 421 -12.00 -40.50 -2.98
N THR A 422 -11.73 -41.61 -3.66
CA THR A 422 -10.71 -42.61 -3.27
C THR A 422 -9.39 -42.48 -4.06
N SER A 423 -8.33 -43.09 -3.54
CA SER A 423 -7.07 -43.31 -4.26
C SER A 423 -6.62 -44.78 -4.11
N PRO A 424 -6.07 -45.42 -5.16
CA PRO A 424 -6.04 -44.95 -6.55
C PRO A 424 -7.42 -45.06 -7.21
N GLY A 425 -7.65 -44.27 -8.26
CA GLY A 425 -8.81 -44.43 -9.17
C GLY A 425 -9.96 -43.43 -9.00
N GLY A 426 -9.91 -42.49 -8.05
CA GLY A 426 -10.76 -41.30 -8.03
C GLY A 426 -12.26 -41.54 -7.85
N ALA A 427 -12.68 -42.69 -7.31
CA ALA A 427 -14.11 -42.99 -7.17
C ALA A 427 -14.74 -42.19 -6.02
N GLN A 428 -15.86 -41.51 -6.27
CA GLN A 428 -16.52 -40.61 -5.31
C GLN A 428 -16.85 -41.28 -3.96
N ILE A 429 -16.57 -40.56 -2.88
CA ILE A 429 -17.00 -40.88 -1.51
C ILE A 429 -18.23 -40.02 -1.23
N LEU A 430 -19.40 -40.65 -1.07
CA LEU A 430 -20.68 -39.95 -0.83
C LEU A 430 -20.74 -39.24 0.54
N GLN A 431 -19.82 -39.58 1.44
CA GLN A 431 -19.63 -38.94 2.74
C GLN A 431 -18.83 -37.63 2.64
N ILE A 432 -19.13 -36.77 1.66
CA ILE A 432 -18.55 -35.43 1.42
C ILE A 432 -18.77 -34.41 2.56
N ASP A 433 -19.59 -34.79 3.54
CA ASP A 433 -19.93 -34.02 4.74
C ASP A 433 -19.18 -34.52 5.98
N ASP A 434 -18.44 -35.63 5.90
CA ASP A 434 -17.53 -36.08 6.98
C ASP A 434 -16.18 -35.37 6.85
N LEU A 435 -15.53 -35.10 7.99
CA LEU A 435 -14.14 -34.62 8.01
C LEU A 435 -13.18 -35.71 7.51
N SER A 436 -12.11 -35.30 6.84
CA SER A 436 -11.01 -36.19 6.46
C SER A 436 -10.12 -36.48 7.66
N SER A 437 -9.61 -37.70 7.76
CA SER A 437 -8.72 -38.13 8.86
C SER A 437 -7.39 -37.37 8.95
N ASN A 438 -7.05 -36.51 7.98
CA ASN A 438 -5.86 -35.67 8.02
C ASN A 438 -6.07 -34.33 8.75
N THR A 439 -7.30 -33.79 8.84
CA THR A 439 -7.50 -32.42 9.37
C THR A 439 -7.16 -32.37 10.86
N ALA A 440 -6.53 -31.28 11.32
CA ALA A 440 -6.43 -30.99 12.74
C ALA A 440 -7.82 -30.79 13.36
N HIS A 441 -7.88 -30.92 14.69
CA HIS A 441 -8.95 -30.37 15.52
C HIS A 441 -8.37 -29.28 16.44
N GLY A 442 -9.12 -28.20 16.64
CA GLY A 442 -8.83 -27.21 17.67
C GLY A 442 -9.25 -27.70 19.08
N PRO A 443 -9.53 -26.77 20.02
CA PRO A 443 -9.44 -25.32 19.88
C PRO A 443 -8.00 -24.83 19.70
N ALA A 444 -7.85 -23.54 19.41
CA ALA A 444 -6.64 -22.78 19.70
C ALA A 444 -6.16 -23.08 21.13
N LEU A 445 -4.86 -22.98 21.44
CA LEU A 445 -4.37 -23.25 22.80
C LEU A 445 -5.00 -22.32 23.83
N ASP A 446 -5.43 -21.12 23.43
CA ASP A 446 -6.15 -20.16 24.26
C ASP A 446 -7.67 -20.43 24.45
N GLY A 447 -8.20 -21.40 23.71
CA GLY A 447 -9.60 -21.83 23.77
C GLY A 447 -10.53 -21.25 22.69
N ARG A 448 -10.05 -20.40 21.78
CA ARG A 448 -10.83 -19.99 20.58
C ARG A 448 -11.11 -21.18 19.66
N LYS A 449 -12.25 -21.14 18.97
CA LYS A 449 -12.72 -22.22 18.10
C LYS A 449 -12.12 -22.08 16.70
N ILE A 450 -11.36 -23.10 16.29
CA ILE A 450 -10.78 -23.23 14.94
C ILE A 450 -10.86 -24.72 14.52
N PRO A 451 -10.97 -25.04 13.22
CA PRO A 451 -10.93 -24.14 12.06
C PRO A 451 -12.19 -23.27 11.97
N HIS A 452 -12.18 -22.25 11.11
CA HIS A 452 -13.36 -21.40 10.90
C HIS A 452 -14.38 -22.07 9.97
N MET A 453 -13.93 -22.84 8.99
CA MET A 453 -14.74 -23.55 8.00
C MET A 453 -14.00 -24.79 7.50
N VAL A 454 -14.68 -25.73 6.82
CA VAL A 454 -14.05 -26.88 6.15
C VAL A 454 -14.40 -26.98 4.67
N ALA A 455 -13.53 -27.60 3.87
CA ALA A 455 -13.73 -27.83 2.42
C ALA A 455 -13.10 -29.15 1.93
N PRO A 456 -13.46 -29.68 0.74
CA PRO A 456 -13.02 -30.99 0.27
C PRO A 456 -11.50 -31.10 0.02
N GLY A 457 -10.77 -31.83 0.88
CA GLY A 457 -9.30 -31.84 0.87
C GLY A 457 -8.59 -33.21 0.81
N CYS A 458 -9.28 -34.36 0.86
CA CYS A 458 -8.61 -35.68 0.80
C CYS A 458 -8.91 -36.52 -0.47
N TYR A 459 -7.88 -37.23 -0.97
CA TYR A 459 -7.72 -37.97 -2.24
C TYR A 459 -8.10 -37.21 -3.52
N VAL A 460 -7.18 -36.39 -3.98
CA VAL A 460 -7.46 -35.13 -4.69
C VAL A 460 -7.22 -35.46 -6.24
N ASP A 461 -7.34 -34.60 -7.29
CA ASP A 461 -6.88 -34.84 -8.73
C ASP A 461 -6.60 -33.60 -9.70
N SER A 462 -5.37 -33.05 -9.94
CA SER A 462 -5.14 -31.71 -10.63
C SER A 462 -3.94 -31.54 -11.57
N THR A 463 -3.65 -30.30 -12.02
CA THR A 463 -2.36 -29.80 -12.49
C THR A 463 -1.15 -30.22 -11.61
N TYR A 464 -0.09 -30.67 -12.26
CA TYR A 464 1.20 -31.11 -11.69
C TYR A 464 2.37 -30.63 -12.54
N PRO A 465 3.60 -30.59 -11.99
CA PRO A 465 4.79 -30.57 -12.82
C PRO A 465 4.80 -31.65 -13.90
N THR A 466 5.47 -31.37 -15.02
CA THR A 466 5.52 -32.17 -16.25
C THR A 466 4.20 -32.21 -17.04
N ASN A 467 3.35 -31.18 -16.90
CA ASN A 467 2.09 -31.01 -17.64
C ASN A 467 1.10 -32.17 -17.43
N SER A 468 0.96 -32.63 -16.18
CA SER A 468 0.28 -33.89 -15.83
C SER A 468 -0.70 -33.77 -14.65
N TYR A 469 -1.34 -34.89 -14.26
CA TYR A 469 -2.38 -34.90 -13.21
C TYR A 469 -2.46 -36.19 -12.37
N SER A 470 -2.65 -36.09 -11.03
CA SER A 470 -2.56 -37.14 -9.96
C SER A 470 -3.21 -36.68 -8.61
N LEU A 471 -3.16 -37.45 -7.48
CA LEU A 471 -4.11 -37.37 -6.32
C LEU A 471 -3.54 -37.12 -4.88
N LEU A 472 -3.86 -36.00 -4.19
CA LEU A 472 -3.36 -35.56 -2.83
C LEU A 472 -4.21 -36.00 -1.64
N CYS A 473 -3.75 -35.80 -0.40
CA CYS A 473 -4.63 -35.58 0.75
C CYS A 473 -4.04 -34.50 1.68
N GLY A 474 -4.80 -33.43 1.97
CA GLY A 474 -4.32 -32.33 2.81
C GLY A 474 -5.36 -31.21 3.01
N THR A 475 -5.26 -30.50 4.14
CA THR A 475 -5.96 -29.22 4.35
C THR A 475 -5.37 -28.08 3.52
N SER A 476 -4.08 -28.19 3.17
CA SER A 476 -3.38 -27.49 2.09
C SER A 476 -4.15 -27.52 0.76
N MET A 477 -5.10 -28.45 0.60
CA MET A 477 -5.93 -28.62 -0.60
C MET A 477 -7.37 -28.18 -0.35
N ALA A 478 -7.78 -27.96 0.91
CA ALA A 478 -9.06 -27.36 1.26
C ALA A 478 -8.97 -25.82 1.17
N SER A 479 -7.91 -25.23 1.72
CA SER A 479 -7.60 -23.78 1.67
C SER A 479 -7.75 -23.15 0.27
N PRO A 480 -7.08 -23.64 -0.79
CA PRO A 480 -7.14 -23.00 -2.10
C PRO A 480 -8.52 -23.08 -2.77
N HIS A 481 -9.41 -24.02 -2.39
CA HIS A 481 -10.80 -23.99 -2.86
C HIS A 481 -11.52 -22.76 -2.31
N VAL A 482 -11.25 -22.43 -1.05
CA VAL A 482 -11.79 -21.24 -0.39
C VAL A 482 -11.13 -19.99 -0.95
N SER A 483 -9.83 -19.99 -1.26
CA SER A 483 -9.18 -18.86 -1.94
C SER A 483 -9.83 -18.56 -3.31
N GLY A 484 -10.05 -19.58 -4.14
CA GLY A 484 -10.78 -19.41 -5.39
C GLY A 484 -12.24 -19.00 -5.18
N ALA A 485 -12.94 -19.55 -4.17
CA ALA A 485 -14.31 -19.15 -3.84
C ALA A 485 -14.39 -17.68 -3.39
N VAL A 486 -13.43 -17.21 -2.60
CA VAL A 486 -13.31 -15.80 -2.19
C VAL A 486 -13.08 -14.90 -3.41
N ALA A 487 -12.29 -15.32 -4.40
CA ALA A 487 -12.16 -14.56 -5.65
C ALA A 487 -13.48 -14.49 -6.45
N LEU A 488 -14.31 -15.54 -6.45
CA LEU A 488 -15.67 -15.46 -7.01
C LEU A 488 -16.57 -14.49 -6.23
N PHE A 489 -16.49 -14.49 -4.89
CA PHE A 489 -17.26 -13.58 -4.05
C PHE A 489 -16.83 -12.11 -4.20
N ILE A 490 -15.54 -11.82 -4.31
CA ILE A 490 -15.04 -10.46 -4.56
C ILE A 490 -15.55 -9.94 -5.92
N GLN A 491 -15.53 -10.78 -6.97
CA GLN A 491 -16.12 -10.41 -8.26
C GLN A 491 -17.64 -10.17 -8.17
N TYR A 492 -18.37 -11.05 -7.46
CA TYR A 492 -19.80 -10.90 -7.22
C TYR A 492 -20.11 -9.58 -6.48
N TYR A 493 -19.41 -9.32 -5.37
CA TYR A 493 -19.61 -8.14 -4.52
C TYR A 493 -19.33 -6.83 -5.27
N ARG A 494 -18.21 -6.76 -6.02
CA ARG A 494 -17.89 -5.63 -6.92
C ARG A 494 -18.92 -5.41 -8.04
N GLY A 495 -19.80 -6.38 -8.28
CA GLY A 495 -20.91 -6.30 -9.23
C GLY A 495 -22.23 -5.81 -8.62
N LEU A 496 -22.31 -5.67 -7.30
CA LEU A 496 -23.54 -5.24 -6.61
C LEU A 496 -23.69 -3.69 -6.67
N PRO A 497 -24.92 -3.16 -6.85
CA PRO A 497 -25.14 -1.72 -6.91
C PRO A 497 -24.65 -0.99 -5.65
N GLY A 498 -23.69 -0.08 -5.82
CA GLY A 498 -23.08 0.70 -4.73
C GLY A 498 -21.80 0.11 -4.14
N TYR A 499 -21.42 -1.12 -4.52
CA TYR A 499 -20.22 -1.80 -4.03
C TYR A 499 -19.19 -1.91 -5.16
N THR A 500 -18.25 -0.97 -5.22
CA THR A 500 -17.25 -0.88 -6.32
C THR A 500 -15.81 -1.12 -5.85
N THR A 501 -15.62 -1.48 -4.58
CA THR A 501 -14.34 -1.78 -3.95
C THR A 501 -14.34 -3.20 -3.40
N ASP A 502 -13.17 -3.67 -2.98
CA ASP A 502 -13.04 -4.99 -2.39
C ASP A 502 -13.71 -5.01 -1.00
N PRO A 503 -14.43 -6.09 -0.66
CA PRO A 503 -14.98 -6.27 0.68
C PRO A 503 -13.87 -6.52 1.69
N SER A 504 -14.03 -6.04 2.93
CA SER A 504 -13.03 -6.28 3.98
C SER A 504 -12.84 -7.78 4.26
N PRO A 505 -11.66 -8.19 4.79
CA PRO A 505 -11.43 -9.57 5.22
C PRO A 505 -12.46 -10.07 6.23
N ALA A 506 -12.96 -9.17 7.10
CA ALA A 506 -14.04 -9.46 8.04
C ALA A 506 -15.37 -9.74 7.31
N LEU A 507 -15.76 -8.94 6.30
CA LEU A 507 -16.99 -9.16 5.54
C LEU A 507 -16.94 -10.43 4.70
N ILE A 508 -15.79 -10.72 4.06
CA ILE A 508 -15.57 -11.97 3.34
C ILE A 508 -15.74 -13.16 4.28
N LYS A 509 -15.05 -13.13 5.43
CA LYS A 509 -15.14 -14.19 6.46
C LYS A 509 -16.59 -14.35 6.95
N ALA A 510 -17.29 -13.26 7.22
CA ALA A 510 -18.70 -13.25 7.65
C ALA A 510 -19.65 -13.88 6.61
N ALA A 511 -19.53 -13.52 5.33
CA ALA A 511 -20.39 -14.02 4.26
C ALA A 511 -20.29 -15.54 4.10
N PHE A 512 -19.06 -16.08 4.09
CA PHE A 512 -18.83 -17.52 3.95
C PHE A 512 -19.28 -18.33 5.17
N ILE A 513 -18.93 -17.90 6.39
CA ILE A 513 -19.23 -18.69 7.60
C ILE A 513 -20.71 -18.60 8.03
N ALA A 514 -21.44 -17.56 7.60
CA ALA A 514 -22.89 -17.51 7.77
C ALA A 514 -23.59 -18.68 7.04
N GLU A 515 -23.34 -18.86 5.74
CA GLU A 515 -24.07 -19.83 4.93
C GLU A 515 -23.43 -21.24 4.81
N ALA A 516 -22.35 -21.48 5.56
CA ALA A 516 -21.75 -22.79 5.74
C ALA A 516 -22.78 -23.89 6.12
N ARG A 517 -22.53 -25.10 5.61
CA ARG A 517 -23.31 -26.30 5.92
C ARG A 517 -22.87 -26.89 7.24
N ASN A 518 -23.70 -26.68 8.25
CA ASN A 518 -23.73 -27.43 9.51
C ASN A 518 -23.65 -28.95 9.26
N LEU A 519 -22.72 -29.63 9.95
CA LEU A 519 -22.37 -31.04 9.80
C LEU A 519 -22.78 -31.90 11.03
N VAL A 520 -23.74 -31.44 11.85
CA VAL A 520 -24.33 -32.23 12.96
C VAL A 520 -24.65 -33.66 12.50
N GLY A 521 -24.16 -34.65 13.26
CA GLY A 521 -24.42 -36.06 12.98
C GLY A 521 -23.51 -36.71 11.92
N LYS A 522 -22.54 -35.97 11.35
CA LYS A 522 -21.49 -36.49 10.47
C LYS A 522 -20.26 -36.92 11.28
N LEU A 523 -19.30 -37.59 10.63
CA LEU A 523 -18.07 -38.02 11.30
C LEU A 523 -16.99 -36.93 11.31
N ASP A 524 -16.31 -36.79 12.45
CA ASP A 524 -15.07 -36.04 12.57
C ASP A 524 -13.83 -36.89 12.20
N ALA A 525 -12.63 -36.31 12.30
CA ALA A 525 -11.38 -37.01 11.94
C ALA A 525 -11.01 -38.16 12.90
N ASP A 526 -11.55 -38.17 14.12
CA ASP A 526 -11.38 -39.25 15.10
C ASP A 526 -12.38 -40.41 14.86
N GLY A 527 -13.35 -40.21 13.99
CA GLY A 527 -14.53 -41.07 13.85
C GLY A 527 -15.60 -40.82 14.92
N GLY A 528 -15.51 -39.71 15.66
CA GLY A 528 -16.56 -39.21 16.53
C GLY A 528 -17.71 -38.58 15.75
N ILE A 529 -18.85 -38.34 16.41
CA ILE A 529 -20.01 -37.68 15.80
C ILE A 529 -19.94 -36.17 16.10
N LEU A 530 -20.02 -35.36 15.05
CA LEU A 530 -20.01 -33.90 15.14
C LEU A 530 -21.25 -33.34 15.85
N GLY A 531 -21.00 -32.34 16.71
CA GLY A 531 -22.01 -31.56 17.42
C GLY A 531 -22.51 -30.36 16.60
N PRO A 532 -23.24 -29.43 17.23
CA PRO A 532 -23.66 -28.19 16.58
C PRO A 532 -22.47 -27.24 16.38
N PRO A 533 -22.37 -26.55 15.23
CA PRO A 533 -21.50 -25.39 15.10
C PRO A 533 -22.00 -24.25 16.04
N PHE A 534 -21.15 -23.32 16.46
CA PHE A 534 -19.71 -23.23 16.21
C PHE A 534 -18.92 -24.18 17.13
N ASP A 535 -18.11 -25.08 16.56
CA ASP A 535 -17.22 -26.01 17.30
C ASP A 535 -15.76 -25.97 16.79
N SER A 536 -14.87 -26.71 17.45
CA SER A 536 -13.43 -26.77 17.13
C SER A 536 -13.04 -27.91 16.17
N LYS A 537 -13.96 -28.41 15.35
CA LYS A 537 -13.73 -29.50 14.39
C LYS A 537 -14.26 -29.18 12.99
N GLN A 538 -15.54 -28.82 12.89
CA GLN A 538 -16.17 -28.34 11.66
C GLN A 538 -16.09 -26.82 11.51
N GLY A 539 -15.78 -26.09 12.60
CA GLY A 539 -15.94 -24.65 12.65
C GLY A 539 -17.41 -24.27 12.56
N TRP A 540 -17.72 -23.42 11.58
CA TRP A 540 -19.08 -23.08 11.20
C TRP A 540 -19.73 -24.09 10.24
N GLY A 541 -18.96 -25.03 9.68
CA GLY A 541 -19.43 -26.07 8.77
C GLY A 541 -18.64 -26.15 7.47
N ARG A 542 -19.14 -26.89 6.47
CA ARG A 542 -18.54 -26.93 5.13
C ARG A 542 -18.94 -25.72 4.28
N MET A 543 -18.04 -25.23 3.44
CA MET A 543 -18.35 -24.22 2.41
C MET A 543 -19.54 -24.61 1.51
N GLU A 544 -20.36 -23.61 1.15
CA GLU A 544 -21.55 -23.70 0.29
C GLU A 544 -21.56 -22.53 -0.72
N LEU A 545 -20.64 -22.58 -1.69
CA LEU A 545 -20.31 -21.48 -2.60
C LEU A 545 -21.52 -20.84 -3.30
N GLN A 546 -22.49 -21.65 -3.80
CA GLN A 546 -23.65 -21.10 -4.51
C GLN A 546 -24.42 -20.08 -3.65
N LYS A 547 -24.58 -20.32 -2.35
CA LYS A 547 -25.33 -19.41 -1.47
C LYS A 547 -24.64 -18.05 -1.28
N VAL A 548 -23.33 -17.97 -1.57
CA VAL A 548 -22.51 -16.78 -1.36
C VAL A 548 -22.39 -15.94 -2.63
N VAL A 549 -22.45 -16.56 -3.82
CA VAL A 549 -22.37 -15.86 -5.13
C VAL A 549 -23.66 -15.87 -5.96
N ASP A 550 -24.66 -16.63 -5.53
CA ASP A 550 -26.02 -16.73 -6.10
C ASP A 550 -27.07 -16.88 -4.96
N PRO A 551 -27.12 -15.94 -4.00
CA PRO A 551 -28.09 -15.99 -2.90
C PRO A 551 -29.53 -15.83 -3.43
N GLN A 552 -30.38 -16.82 -3.13
CA GLN A 552 -31.77 -16.87 -3.62
C GLN A 552 -32.74 -15.93 -2.88
N LEU A 553 -32.24 -15.17 -1.91
CA LEU A 553 -32.95 -14.19 -1.07
C LEU A 553 -31.97 -13.05 -0.75
N SER A 554 -32.49 -11.88 -0.39
CA SER A 554 -31.72 -10.67 -0.10
C SER A 554 -30.68 -10.90 1.00
N VAL A 555 -29.52 -10.31 0.78
CA VAL A 555 -28.41 -10.27 1.74
C VAL A 555 -28.07 -8.81 2.03
N LEU A 556 -28.12 -8.42 3.29
CA LEU A 556 -27.60 -7.12 3.72
C LEU A 556 -26.15 -7.30 4.14
N TYR A 557 -25.26 -6.61 3.41
CA TYR A 557 -23.85 -6.48 3.74
C TYR A 557 -23.65 -5.16 4.49
N PHE A 558 -22.99 -5.21 5.63
CA PHE A 558 -22.57 -4.05 6.40
C PHE A 558 -21.06 -4.15 6.61
N ASP A 559 -20.30 -3.47 5.75
CA ASP A 559 -18.84 -3.41 5.83
C ASP A 559 -18.44 -2.11 6.56
N ASN A 560 -17.74 -2.24 7.68
CA ASN A 560 -17.35 -1.14 8.58
C ASN A 560 -18.47 -0.09 8.83
N PRO A 561 -19.68 -0.49 9.28
CA PRO A 561 -20.86 0.37 9.33
C PRO A 561 -20.90 1.30 10.56
N ALA A 562 -19.89 1.20 11.41
CA ALA A 562 -19.49 2.09 12.49
C ALA A 562 -18.07 1.71 12.95
N VAL A 563 -17.40 2.66 13.60
CA VAL A 563 -16.28 2.42 14.51
C VAL A 563 -16.82 2.58 15.92
N PHE A 564 -16.31 1.80 16.87
CA PHE A 564 -16.52 2.03 18.30
C PHE A 564 -15.25 2.58 18.92
N ASP A 565 -15.34 3.75 19.54
CA ASP A 565 -14.22 4.45 20.20
C ASP A 565 -14.21 4.15 21.73
N ASN A 566 -15.30 3.59 22.27
CA ASN A 566 -15.42 3.32 23.72
C ASN A 566 -16.13 2.00 24.05
N THR A 567 -15.68 1.37 25.13
CA THR A 567 -16.41 0.29 25.80
C THR A 567 -17.80 0.76 26.23
N GLY A 568 -18.84 0.02 25.84
CA GLY A 568 -20.25 0.29 26.14
C GLY A 568 -21.04 0.93 25.00
N GLU A 569 -20.38 1.33 23.90
CA GLU A 569 -21.04 1.82 22.69
C GLU A 569 -21.84 0.70 21.98
N GLN A 570 -22.82 1.10 21.16
CA GLN A 570 -23.74 0.17 20.52
C GLN A 570 -24.14 0.63 19.12
N TRP A 571 -24.19 -0.32 18.19
CA TRP A 571 -24.74 -0.15 16.85
C TRP A 571 -26.01 -0.98 16.71
N THR A 572 -27.07 -0.39 16.16
CA THR A 572 -28.37 -1.05 16.01
C THR A 572 -28.94 -0.89 14.61
N ARG A 573 -29.60 -1.94 14.09
CA ARG A 573 -30.40 -1.89 12.85
C ARG A 573 -31.68 -2.70 13.02
N SER A 574 -32.83 -2.06 12.79
CA SER A 574 -34.10 -2.76 12.57
C SER A 574 -34.15 -3.31 11.15
N VAL A 575 -34.57 -4.56 11.01
CA VAL A 575 -34.68 -5.29 9.74
C VAL A 575 -35.83 -6.28 9.81
N SER A 576 -36.30 -6.71 8.65
CA SER A 576 -37.34 -7.71 8.47
C SER A 576 -36.83 -8.89 7.64
N ALA A 577 -37.48 -10.05 7.77
CA ALA A 577 -37.17 -11.20 6.91
C ALA A 577 -37.86 -11.03 5.55
N GLU A 578 -37.16 -11.25 4.44
CA GLU A 578 -37.77 -11.16 3.09
C GLU A 578 -38.81 -12.27 2.90
N ASP A 579 -38.43 -13.51 3.22
CA ASP A 579 -39.34 -14.65 3.34
C ASP A 579 -39.34 -15.16 4.79
N PRO A 580 -40.32 -14.76 5.63
CA PRO A 580 -40.47 -15.28 6.99
C PRO A 580 -40.70 -16.80 7.08
N THR A 581 -40.99 -17.49 5.96
CA THR A 581 -41.09 -18.97 5.93
C THR A 581 -39.73 -19.67 5.84
N LYS A 582 -38.64 -18.89 5.75
CA LYS A 582 -37.24 -19.33 5.66
C LYS A 582 -36.49 -18.90 6.93
N PRO A 583 -35.34 -19.51 7.23
CA PRO A 583 -34.46 -19.02 8.28
C PRO A 583 -33.85 -17.66 7.92
N ILE A 584 -33.40 -16.94 8.94
CA ILE A 584 -32.46 -15.82 8.81
C ILE A 584 -31.12 -16.23 9.41
N LYS A 585 -30.03 -15.71 8.84
CA LYS A 585 -28.69 -15.90 9.39
C LYS A 585 -27.93 -14.59 9.47
N ILE A 586 -27.50 -14.26 10.68
CA ILE A 586 -26.76 -13.04 11.00
C ILE A 586 -25.38 -13.48 11.48
N MET A 587 -24.33 -12.87 10.94
CA MET A 587 -22.95 -13.15 11.28
C MET A 587 -22.18 -11.85 11.47
N LEU A 588 -21.67 -11.63 12.69
CA LEU A 588 -20.75 -10.57 13.07
C LEU A 588 -19.32 -11.11 13.01
N VAL A 589 -18.42 -10.38 12.36
CA VAL A 589 -16.97 -10.66 12.36
C VAL A 589 -16.21 -9.34 12.50
N TRP A 590 -15.12 -9.33 13.26
CA TRP A 590 -14.21 -8.19 13.30
C TRP A 590 -12.76 -8.60 13.11
N THR A 591 -11.99 -7.72 12.48
CA THR A 591 -10.52 -7.81 12.43
C THR A 591 -10.01 -7.22 13.75
N ASP A 592 -9.71 -8.09 14.72
CA ASP A 592 -9.33 -7.73 16.09
C ASP A 592 -7.88 -7.20 16.14
N ALA A 593 -7.62 -6.30 17.09
CA ALA A 593 -6.29 -5.75 17.36
C ALA A 593 -5.23 -6.87 17.53
N PRO A 594 -3.99 -6.77 17.03
CA PRO A 594 -3.01 -7.85 17.11
C PRO A 594 -2.69 -8.29 18.56
N GLY A 595 -2.84 -9.59 18.84
CA GLY A 595 -2.56 -10.19 20.15
C GLY A 595 -1.08 -10.16 20.59
N HIS A 596 -0.80 -10.72 21.76
CA HIS A 596 0.49 -10.61 22.45
C HIS A 596 1.70 -11.29 21.77
N GLY A 597 1.49 -12.30 20.91
CA GLY A 597 2.56 -12.99 20.16
C GLY A 597 3.58 -13.77 21.01
N LEU A 598 3.13 -14.46 22.07
CA LEU A 598 3.99 -15.19 23.03
C LEU A 598 3.86 -16.72 22.92
N GLY A 599 2.93 -17.20 22.10
CA GLY A 599 2.55 -18.61 22.04
C GLY A 599 1.83 -19.11 23.31
N GLY A 600 1.72 -20.43 23.38
CA GLY A 600 1.04 -21.17 24.45
C GLY A 600 -0.46 -20.88 24.55
N SER A 601 -1.03 -21.24 25.69
CA SER A 601 -2.46 -21.07 26.01
C SER A 601 -2.83 -19.69 26.56
N THR A 602 -2.10 -18.65 26.13
CA THR A 602 -2.35 -17.27 26.57
C THR A 602 -3.49 -16.66 25.73
N PRO A 603 -4.53 -16.07 26.33
CA PRO A 603 -5.59 -15.36 25.61
C PRO A 603 -5.05 -14.29 24.65
N ALA A 604 -5.28 -14.50 23.35
CA ALA A 604 -4.78 -13.61 22.31
C ALA A 604 -5.80 -12.60 21.77
N TRP A 605 -7.08 -12.75 22.13
CA TRP A 605 -8.15 -11.81 21.79
C TRP A 605 -8.08 -10.54 22.64
N ASN A 606 -8.41 -9.39 22.04
CA ASN A 606 -8.26 -8.08 22.66
C ASN A 606 -9.62 -7.39 22.81
N ASN A 607 -10.22 -6.98 21.70
CA ASN A 607 -11.52 -6.31 21.66
C ASN A 607 -12.65 -7.35 21.58
N ASN A 608 -13.69 -7.20 22.43
CA ASN A 608 -14.87 -8.07 22.45
C ASN A 608 -16.12 -7.32 21.99
N LEU A 609 -16.81 -7.88 20.99
CA LEU A 609 -18.08 -7.36 20.48
C LEU A 609 -19.21 -8.39 20.68
N ASP A 610 -20.26 -8.02 21.41
CA ASP A 610 -21.44 -8.87 21.63
C ASP A 610 -22.49 -8.62 20.51
N LEU A 611 -22.79 -9.63 19.70
CA LEU A 611 -23.99 -9.69 18.85
C LEU A 611 -25.21 -10.06 19.69
N THR A 612 -26.30 -9.34 19.50
CA THR A 612 -27.61 -9.63 20.08
C THR A 612 -28.71 -9.36 19.06
N VAL A 613 -29.72 -10.23 19.01
CA VAL A 613 -30.87 -10.10 18.11
C VAL A 613 -32.15 -10.20 18.93
N GLU A 614 -33.04 -9.23 18.77
CA GLU A 614 -34.26 -9.06 19.57
C GLU A 614 -35.51 -9.05 18.66
N ASP A 615 -36.45 -9.99 18.86
CA ASP A 615 -37.74 -10.01 18.12
C ASP A 615 -38.90 -9.36 18.89
N GLY A 616 -38.56 -8.64 19.97
CA GLY A 616 -39.49 -7.99 20.89
C GLY A 616 -39.86 -8.82 22.13
N ALA A 617 -39.81 -10.16 22.06
CA ALA A 617 -40.05 -11.04 23.21
C ALA A 617 -38.86 -11.97 23.52
N ASN A 618 -38.11 -12.37 22.50
CA ASN A 618 -36.93 -13.20 22.58
C ASN A 618 -35.66 -12.34 22.44
N VAL A 619 -34.60 -12.77 23.11
CA VAL A 619 -33.25 -12.21 22.99
C VAL A 619 -32.29 -13.37 22.69
N TYR A 620 -31.74 -13.35 21.49
CA TYR A 620 -30.75 -14.32 21.01
C TYR A 620 -29.36 -13.66 21.08
N ARG A 621 -28.39 -14.40 21.62
CA ARG A 621 -26.98 -13.96 21.69
C ARG A 621 -26.14 -14.71 20.65
N GLY A 622 -25.05 -14.10 20.22
CA GLY A 622 -24.06 -14.79 19.39
C GLY A 622 -23.62 -16.12 20.00
N ASN A 623 -23.40 -17.09 19.13
CA ASN A 623 -22.85 -18.42 19.45
C ASN A 623 -23.68 -19.30 20.42
N VAL A 624 -24.87 -18.87 20.87
CA VAL A 624 -25.78 -19.64 21.74
C VAL A 624 -26.74 -20.51 20.91
N PHE A 625 -26.31 -21.73 20.59
CA PHE A 625 -27.06 -22.69 19.77
C PHE A 625 -27.62 -23.89 20.56
N ASN A 626 -28.68 -24.51 20.02
CA ASN A 626 -29.13 -25.84 20.44
C ASN A 626 -28.36 -26.97 19.75
N SER A 627 -28.67 -28.22 20.09
CA SER A 627 -28.01 -29.44 19.58
C SER A 627 -28.13 -29.69 18.08
N VAL A 628 -28.84 -28.85 17.32
CA VAL A 628 -28.92 -28.90 15.85
C VAL A 628 -28.48 -27.61 15.16
N GLY A 629 -27.90 -26.65 15.89
CA GLY A 629 -27.32 -25.42 15.33
C GLY A 629 -28.31 -24.28 15.05
N TRP A 630 -29.50 -24.28 15.67
CA TRP A 630 -30.38 -23.10 15.70
C TRP A 630 -30.18 -22.32 17.00
N SER A 631 -30.19 -20.99 16.91
CA SER A 631 -30.02 -20.12 18.09
C SER A 631 -31.19 -20.23 19.06
N ILE A 632 -30.89 -20.10 20.34
CA ILE A 632 -31.87 -20.15 21.44
C ILE A 632 -31.73 -18.94 22.35
N THR A 633 -32.76 -18.67 23.16
CA THR A 633 -32.77 -17.55 24.08
C THR A 633 -32.02 -17.85 25.37
N GLY A 634 -31.44 -16.80 25.97
CA GLY A 634 -30.61 -16.91 27.17
C GLY A 634 -29.13 -17.14 26.84
N GLY A 635 -28.46 -17.97 27.63
CA GLY A 635 -27.00 -18.16 27.55
C GLY A 635 -26.19 -16.94 28.04
N ALA A 636 -24.89 -16.97 27.77
CA ALA A 636 -23.97 -15.84 27.87
C ALA A 636 -23.58 -15.39 26.45
N ALA A 637 -22.91 -14.24 26.31
CA ALA A 637 -22.20 -13.91 25.06
C ALA A 637 -20.91 -14.73 24.94
N ASP A 638 -20.32 -14.80 23.75
CA ASP A 638 -18.95 -15.28 23.58
C ASP A 638 -17.97 -14.20 24.09
N ASP A 639 -16.95 -14.62 24.85
CA ASP A 639 -15.96 -13.74 25.46
C ASP A 639 -14.58 -13.81 24.78
N ARG A 640 -14.48 -14.42 23.58
CA ARG A 640 -13.20 -14.85 22.95
C ARG A 640 -13.15 -14.83 21.43
N ASN A 641 -14.24 -15.26 20.77
CA ASN A 641 -14.21 -15.53 19.34
C ASN A 641 -14.63 -14.28 18.56
N ASN A 642 -13.76 -13.77 17.67
CA ASN A 642 -14.07 -12.64 16.77
C ASN A 642 -15.03 -12.99 15.62
N THR A 643 -15.88 -14.00 15.83
CA THR A 643 -17.00 -14.39 14.96
C THR A 643 -18.18 -14.76 15.86
N GLU A 644 -19.27 -13.99 15.81
CA GLU A 644 -20.52 -14.29 16.52
C GLU A 644 -21.69 -14.48 15.53
N GLY A 645 -22.32 -15.65 15.59
CA GLY A 645 -23.45 -16.01 14.73
C GLY A 645 -24.78 -16.12 15.47
N VAL A 646 -25.85 -15.60 14.85
CA VAL A 646 -27.25 -15.84 15.26
C VAL A 646 -28.05 -16.37 14.08
N PHE A 647 -28.54 -17.60 14.19
CA PHE A 647 -29.29 -18.31 13.15
C PHE A 647 -30.68 -18.66 13.67
N ILE A 648 -31.73 -18.05 13.12
CA ILE A 648 -33.11 -18.24 13.59
C ILE A 648 -33.92 -18.93 12.49
N GLY A 649 -34.53 -20.07 12.82
CA GLY A 649 -35.23 -20.91 11.85
C GLY A 649 -36.03 -22.06 12.50
N PRO A 650 -36.76 -22.86 11.69
CA PRO A 650 -36.80 -22.84 10.22
C PRO A 650 -37.60 -21.68 9.62
N THR A 651 -38.38 -20.95 10.43
CA THR A 651 -39.11 -19.73 10.06
C THR A 651 -38.57 -18.54 10.84
N ALA A 652 -38.37 -17.41 10.18
CA ALA A 652 -37.84 -16.19 10.79
C ALA A 652 -38.95 -15.30 11.41
N PRO A 653 -38.62 -14.46 12.42
CA PRO A 653 -39.50 -13.40 12.88
C PRO A 653 -39.74 -12.36 11.78
N GLY A 654 -40.94 -11.78 11.74
CA GLY A 654 -41.33 -10.81 10.70
C GLY A 654 -40.59 -9.48 10.76
N GLY A 655 -40.05 -9.11 11.92
CA GLY A 655 -39.21 -7.92 12.14
C GLY A 655 -38.43 -8.08 13.44
N TYR A 656 -37.18 -7.61 13.46
CA TYR A 656 -36.24 -7.82 14.55
C TYR A 656 -35.16 -6.73 14.58
N LEU A 657 -34.60 -6.49 15.77
CA LEU A 657 -33.52 -5.55 16.00
C LEU A 657 -32.20 -6.31 16.11
N ILE A 658 -31.27 -6.03 15.21
CA ILE A 658 -29.86 -6.43 15.34
C ILE A 658 -29.14 -5.37 16.19
N ARG A 659 -28.38 -5.82 17.17
CA ARG A 659 -27.53 -4.99 18.04
C ARG A 659 -26.12 -5.58 18.09
N VAL A 660 -25.11 -4.75 17.86
CA VAL A 660 -23.70 -5.06 18.14
C VAL A 660 -23.26 -4.12 19.26
N ASN A 661 -22.66 -4.67 20.31
CA ASN A 661 -22.22 -3.90 21.48
C ASN A 661 -20.69 -3.98 21.61
N ALA A 662 -20.05 -2.83 21.87
CA ALA A 662 -18.65 -2.73 22.23
C ALA A 662 -18.44 -3.21 23.68
N ALA A 663 -18.49 -4.52 23.91
CA ALA A 663 -18.53 -5.11 25.26
C ALA A 663 -17.23 -4.87 26.05
N ASN A 664 -16.09 -4.84 25.34
CA ASN A 664 -14.81 -4.33 25.85
C ASN A 664 -13.93 -3.94 24.65
N ILE A 665 -13.64 -2.65 24.49
CA ILE A 665 -12.58 -2.16 23.60
C ILE A 665 -11.40 -1.75 24.49
N ASN A 666 -10.23 -2.33 24.24
CA ASN A 666 -9.03 -2.16 25.06
C ASN A 666 -7.73 -1.99 24.23
N SER A 667 -7.82 -2.08 22.91
CA SER A 667 -6.69 -2.06 21.98
C SER A 667 -7.07 -1.41 20.66
N ASP A 668 -6.08 -0.82 19.99
CA ASP A 668 -6.10 -0.30 18.62
C ASP A 668 -6.46 -1.42 17.62
N GLY A 669 -7.71 -1.40 17.14
CA GLY A 669 -8.24 -2.33 16.15
C GLY A 669 -8.11 -1.82 14.72
N ILE A 670 -8.03 -0.49 14.52
CA ILE A 670 -7.91 0.19 13.24
C ILE A 670 -6.65 1.09 13.26
N PRO A 671 -5.44 0.52 13.11
CA PRO A 671 -4.20 1.29 13.20
C PRO A 671 -4.16 2.44 12.19
N ASN A 672 -3.36 3.46 12.47
CA ASN A 672 -3.26 4.68 11.67
C ASN A 672 -4.58 5.48 11.55
N SER A 673 -5.61 5.15 12.34
CA SER A 673 -6.91 5.83 12.47
C SER A 673 -7.21 6.13 13.95
N GLY A 674 -8.34 6.78 14.22
CA GLY A 674 -9.00 6.80 15.53
C GLY A 674 -8.14 7.23 16.72
N ASP A 675 -8.19 6.45 17.78
CA ASP A 675 -7.26 6.48 18.92
C ASP A 675 -6.79 5.06 19.28
N ALA A 676 -6.03 4.92 20.37
CA ALA A 676 -5.41 3.64 20.76
C ALA A 676 -6.41 2.56 21.27
N THR A 677 -7.72 2.81 21.15
CA THR A 677 -8.82 1.99 21.68
C THR A 677 -10.05 2.00 20.75
N ASP A 678 -9.85 1.78 19.45
CA ASP A 678 -10.94 1.69 18.46
C ASP A 678 -11.21 0.28 17.90
N GLN A 679 -12.40 0.06 17.32
CA GLN A 679 -12.76 -1.18 16.63
C GLN A 679 -13.90 -1.00 15.61
N ASP A 680 -13.67 -1.39 14.36
CA ASP A 680 -14.73 -1.60 13.35
C ASP A 680 -15.19 -3.07 13.33
N PHE A 681 -16.22 -3.36 12.55
CA PHE A 681 -16.69 -4.72 12.32
C PHE A 681 -17.39 -4.85 10.96
N ALA A 682 -17.53 -6.08 10.49
CA ALA A 682 -18.39 -6.43 9.38
C ALA A 682 -19.57 -7.29 9.87
N LEU A 683 -20.75 -7.10 9.27
CA LEU A 683 -21.93 -7.91 9.55
C LEU A 683 -22.65 -8.29 8.27
N VAL A 684 -23.01 -9.57 8.13
CA VAL A 684 -23.80 -10.09 7.01
C VAL A 684 -25.10 -10.69 7.51
N CYS A 685 -26.21 -10.37 6.82
CA CYS A 685 -27.55 -10.78 7.19
C CYS A 685 -28.24 -11.41 5.96
N TYR A 686 -28.37 -12.74 5.94
CA TYR A 686 -29.05 -13.51 4.88
C TYR A 686 -30.56 -13.64 5.16
N ASN A 687 -31.37 -13.53 4.10
CA ASN A 687 -32.83 -13.41 4.14
C ASN A 687 -33.31 -12.15 4.88
N CYS A 688 -32.59 -11.04 4.70
CA CYS A 688 -32.84 -9.79 5.40
C CYS A 688 -33.18 -8.65 4.44
N ALA A 689 -34.21 -7.87 4.78
CA ALA A 689 -34.61 -6.66 4.09
C ALA A 689 -34.56 -5.46 5.06
N GLN A 690 -34.36 -4.25 4.52
CA GLN A 690 -34.56 -3.02 5.29
C GLN A 690 -36.06 -2.78 5.48
N ASP A 691 -36.45 -2.35 6.69
CA ASP A 691 -37.84 -2.04 6.99
C ASP A 691 -38.37 -0.87 6.12
N PRO A 692 -39.66 -0.88 5.76
CA PRO A 692 -40.32 0.28 5.18
C PRO A 692 -40.10 1.54 6.02
N SER A 693 -39.50 2.56 5.42
CA SER A 693 -39.11 3.83 6.03
C SER A 693 -39.23 4.96 5.01
N PHE A 694 -39.15 6.21 5.45
CA PHE A 694 -38.97 7.36 4.57
C PHE A 694 -37.51 7.89 4.61
N THR A 695 -37.15 8.68 3.60
CA THR A 695 -35.95 9.52 3.55
C THR A 695 -36.34 11.01 3.64
N LEU A 696 -35.37 11.88 3.92
CA LEU A 696 -35.51 13.33 3.74
C LEU A 696 -34.33 13.86 2.91
N GLY A 697 -34.62 14.41 1.74
CA GLY A 697 -33.72 15.26 0.97
C GLY A 697 -34.18 16.73 1.06
N VAL A 698 -33.27 17.68 0.84
CA VAL A 698 -33.64 19.09 0.68
C VAL A 698 -32.81 19.74 -0.43
N SER A 699 -33.47 20.51 -1.29
CA SER A 699 -32.86 21.10 -2.48
C SER A 699 -33.46 22.48 -2.82
N PRO A 700 -32.66 23.47 -3.23
CA PRO A 700 -31.19 23.47 -3.24
C PRO A 700 -30.62 23.60 -1.81
N SER A 701 -29.42 23.07 -1.55
CA SER A 701 -28.71 23.27 -0.29
C SER A 701 -27.19 23.36 -0.54
N PRO A 702 -26.51 24.47 -0.20
CA PRO A 702 -27.10 25.73 0.27
C PRO A 702 -27.93 26.45 -0.81
N GLN A 703 -28.79 27.38 -0.39
CA GLN A 703 -29.47 28.34 -1.24
C GLN A 703 -28.90 29.74 -1.03
N ASP A 704 -28.43 30.37 -2.10
CA ASP A 704 -28.12 31.80 -2.13
C ASP A 704 -29.42 32.61 -2.26
N VAL A 705 -29.59 33.66 -1.44
CA VAL A 705 -30.76 34.54 -1.46
C VAL A 705 -30.33 36.00 -1.31
N CYS A 706 -30.81 36.87 -2.21
CA CYS A 706 -30.69 38.31 -2.05
C CYS A 706 -31.97 38.86 -1.40
N ALA A 707 -31.84 39.43 -0.20
CA ALA A 707 -32.95 40.07 0.50
C ALA A 707 -33.53 41.24 -0.33
N PRO A 708 -34.87 41.43 -0.37
CA PRO A 708 -35.88 40.78 0.47
C PRO A 708 -36.59 39.58 -0.19
N ALA A 709 -35.95 38.86 -1.12
CA ALA A 709 -36.56 37.66 -1.70
C ALA A 709 -36.70 36.53 -0.66
N ASP A 710 -37.77 35.74 -0.74
CA ASP A 710 -37.98 34.58 0.13
C ASP A 710 -37.04 33.43 -0.25
N ALA A 711 -36.56 32.67 0.74
CA ALA A 711 -35.87 31.41 0.48
C ALA A 711 -36.91 30.29 0.28
N VAL A 712 -36.72 29.42 -0.70
CA VAL A 712 -37.67 28.38 -1.08
C VAL A 712 -36.95 27.08 -1.37
N TYR A 713 -37.24 26.06 -0.55
CA TYR A 713 -36.64 24.73 -0.64
C TYR A 713 -37.71 23.69 -0.98
N THR A 714 -37.36 22.76 -1.85
CA THR A 714 -38.07 21.49 -2.00
C THR A 714 -37.51 20.51 -0.97
N ILE A 715 -38.36 20.04 -0.07
CA ILE A 715 -38.11 18.87 0.78
C ILE A 715 -38.61 17.66 0.01
N ASP A 716 -37.72 16.74 -0.35
CA ASP A 716 -38.08 15.45 -0.93
C ASP A 716 -38.25 14.42 0.17
N VAL A 717 -39.39 13.73 0.19
CA VAL A 717 -39.73 12.71 1.19
C VAL A 717 -39.89 11.39 0.47
N GLY A 718 -38.75 10.72 0.22
CA GLY A 718 -38.69 9.46 -0.50
C GLY A 718 -39.25 8.28 0.30
N SER A 719 -39.63 7.21 -0.41
CA SER A 719 -40.22 6.00 0.16
C SER A 719 -39.27 4.81 -0.01
N ILE A 720 -38.92 4.14 1.09
CA ILE A 720 -38.19 2.86 1.11
C ILE A 720 -39.21 1.74 1.25
N MET A 721 -39.10 0.70 0.42
CA MET A 721 -39.95 -0.51 0.46
C MET A 721 -41.47 -0.23 0.45
N GLY A 722 -41.92 0.84 -0.22
CA GLY A 722 -43.34 1.19 -0.34
C GLY A 722 -43.96 1.84 0.89
N TYR A 723 -43.15 2.34 1.82
CA TYR A 723 -43.60 3.12 2.97
C TYR A 723 -44.49 4.30 2.57
N THR A 724 -45.69 4.38 3.15
CA THR A 724 -46.75 5.32 2.76
C THR A 724 -47.44 5.99 3.97
N ASP A 725 -46.91 5.81 5.18
CA ASP A 725 -47.42 6.51 6.37
C ASP A 725 -47.06 8.01 6.34
N PRO A 726 -47.94 8.92 6.78
CA PRO A 726 -47.67 10.36 6.74
C PRO A 726 -46.51 10.79 7.65
N VAL A 727 -45.58 11.57 7.10
CA VAL A 727 -44.44 12.20 7.78
C VAL A 727 -44.80 13.63 8.17
N THR A 728 -44.78 13.94 9.48
CA THR A 728 -44.96 15.30 9.98
C THR A 728 -43.63 16.02 10.00
N LEU A 729 -43.54 17.17 9.32
CA LEU A 729 -42.32 17.95 9.19
C LEU A 729 -42.31 19.16 10.16
N SER A 730 -41.14 19.53 10.65
CA SER A 730 -40.89 20.74 11.46
C SER A 730 -39.56 21.40 11.09
N VAL A 731 -39.40 22.67 11.45
CA VAL A 731 -38.23 23.49 11.06
C VAL A 731 -37.70 24.33 12.22
N SER A 732 -36.38 24.49 12.32
CA SER A 732 -35.72 25.40 13.26
C SER A 732 -34.39 25.94 12.66
N GLY A 733 -33.74 26.89 13.34
CA GLY A 733 -32.47 27.49 12.88
C GLY A 733 -32.59 28.54 11.77
N ASN A 734 -33.81 28.91 11.35
CA ASN A 734 -34.05 29.97 10.38
C ASN A 734 -33.63 31.37 10.89
N PRO A 735 -33.29 32.33 10.02
CA PRO A 735 -32.75 33.63 10.43
C PRO A 735 -33.71 34.44 11.31
N GLY A 736 -33.19 35.09 12.35
CA GLY A 736 -33.99 35.92 13.24
C GLY A 736 -34.75 37.01 12.49
N GLY A 737 -36.07 37.07 12.69
CA GLY A 737 -36.99 38.00 11.99
C GLY A 737 -37.70 37.40 10.77
N THR A 738 -37.30 36.21 10.29
CA THR A 738 -38.00 35.49 9.21
C THR A 738 -39.17 34.65 9.71
N THR A 739 -40.08 34.27 8.79
CA THR A 739 -41.15 33.30 9.05
C THR A 739 -40.93 32.05 8.18
N ALA A 740 -40.90 30.86 8.76
CA ALA A 740 -40.74 29.60 8.04
C ALA A 740 -42.07 28.81 7.99
N ASN A 741 -42.49 28.35 6.80
CA ASN A 741 -43.71 27.57 6.59
C ASN A 741 -43.42 26.35 5.69
N ILE A 742 -44.01 25.19 6.00
CA ILE A 742 -43.90 23.97 5.18
C ILE A 742 -45.29 23.59 4.65
N SER A 743 -45.41 23.26 3.36
CA SER A 743 -46.66 22.81 2.72
C SER A 743 -46.42 21.85 1.54
N PRO A 744 -47.16 20.72 1.42
CA PRO A 744 -48.06 20.15 2.44
C PRO A 744 -47.30 19.70 3.69
N ASN A 745 -48.02 19.54 4.80
CA ASN A 745 -47.51 18.99 6.06
C ASN A 745 -48.70 18.44 6.88
N PRO A 746 -48.74 17.14 7.24
CA PRO A 746 -47.78 16.08 6.91
C PRO A 746 -47.73 15.72 5.42
N VAL A 747 -46.71 14.95 5.04
CA VAL A 747 -46.41 14.49 3.67
C VAL A 747 -46.52 12.97 3.61
N THR A 748 -47.24 12.41 2.64
CA THR A 748 -47.26 10.96 2.38
C THR A 748 -46.17 10.59 1.36
N PRO A 749 -45.18 9.73 1.70
CA PRO A 749 -44.13 9.32 0.78
C PRO A 749 -44.64 8.38 -0.34
N PRO A 750 -43.98 8.31 -1.51
CA PRO A 750 -42.95 9.23 -1.98
C PRO A 750 -43.59 10.53 -2.49
N SER A 751 -43.20 11.69 -1.94
CA SER A 751 -43.74 12.99 -2.33
C SER A 751 -42.86 14.15 -1.86
N MET A 752 -43.14 15.36 -2.35
CA MET A 752 -42.39 16.58 -2.03
C MET A 752 -43.24 17.57 -1.22
N ALA A 753 -42.57 18.36 -0.38
CA ALA A 753 -43.13 19.57 0.23
C ALA A 753 -42.25 20.79 -0.06
N THR A 754 -42.83 21.98 0.03
CA THR A 754 -42.10 23.25 -0.08
C THR A 754 -41.94 23.87 1.31
N LEU A 755 -40.70 24.16 1.70
CA LEU A 755 -40.36 25.06 2.80
C LEU A 755 -40.12 26.46 2.23
N THR A 756 -40.90 27.44 2.68
CA THR A 756 -40.70 28.87 2.37
C THR A 756 -40.27 29.61 3.63
N ILE A 757 -39.12 30.29 3.57
CA ILE A 757 -38.62 31.20 4.62
C ILE A 757 -38.76 32.63 4.09
N SER A 758 -39.76 33.35 4.61
CA SER A 758 -40.13 34.69 4.15
C SER A 758 -39.77 35.80 5.13
N ASN A 759 -39.92 37.05 4.68
CA ASN A 759 -39.51 38.26 5.42
C ASN A 759 -37.98 38.36 5.62
N THR A 760 -37.19 37.87 4.66
CA THR A 760 -35.72 37.87 4.71
C THR A 760 -35.11 39.27 4.82
N GLY A 761 -35.81 40.31 4.34
CA GLY A 761 -35.42 41.72 4.51
C GLY A 761 -35.39 42.23 5.96
N ALA A 762 -35.87 41.45 6.94
CA ALA A 762 -35.73 41.76 8.36
C ALA A 762 -34.53 41.06 9.04
N ALA A 763 -33.85 40.15 8.35
CA ALA A 763 -32.69 39.42 8.85
C ALA A 763 -31.37 40.09 8.43
N SER A 764 -30.28 39.71 9.10
CA SER A 764 -28.92 40.15 8.75
C SER A 764 -28.32 39.26 7.64
N ALA A 765 -27.38 39.78 6.86
CA ALA A 765 -26.60 38.95 5.94
C ALA A 765 -25.74 37.93 6.71
N GLY A 766 -25.62 36.71 6.18
CA GLY A 766 -24.88 35.62 6.81
C GLY A 766 -25.31 34.24 6.32
N ASN A 767 -24.58 33.22 6.77
CA ASN A 767 -24.86 31.81 6.50
C ASN A 767 -25.63 31.20 7.69
N TYR A 768 -26.71 30.47 7.40
CA TYR A 768 -27.61 29.89 8.40
C TYR A 768 -27.87 28.42 8.10
N ASN A 769 -27.83 27.57 9.14
CA ASN A 769 -28.16 26.15 9.05
C ASN A 769 -29.61 25.94 9.51
N VAL A 770 -30.51 25.68 8.57
CA VAL A 770 -31.93 25.49 8.83
C VAL A 770 -32.20 23.99 8.99
N GLN A 771 -32.39 23.56 10.23
CA GLN A 771 -32.73 22.19 10.60
C GLN A 771 -34.17 21.88 10.16
N ILE A 772 -34.37 20.76 9.47
CA ILE A 772 -35.67 20.23 9.07
C ILE A 772 -35.77 18.81 9.63
N ASP A 773 -36.75 18.58 10.50
CA ASP A 773 -36.99 17.29 11.15
C ASP A 773 -38.31 16.70 10.65
N GLY A 774 -38.35 15.38 10.43
CA GLY A 774 -39.53 14.66 9.95
C GLY A 774 -39.79 13.42 10.80
N VAL A 775 -41.03 13.27 11.26
CA VAL A 775 -41.46 12.23 12.20
C VAL A 775 -42.66 11.46 11.64
N SER A 776 -42.59 10.13 11.65
CA SER A 776 -43.75 9.26 11.40
C SER A 776 -43.71 8.03 12.32
N GLY A 777 -44.74 7.87 13.15
CA GLY A 777 -44.76 6.87 14.22
C GLY A 777 -43.58 7.04 15.18
N ALA A 778 -42.70 6.04 15.23
CA ALA A 778 -41.44 6.09 15.98
C ALA A 778 -40.21 6.43 15.11
N ILE A 779 -40.37 6.55 13.79
CA ILE A 779 -39.28 6.87 12.86
C ILE A 779 -39.09 8.38 12.83
N ASN A 780 -37.87 8.83 13.12
CA ASN A 780 -37.45 10.22 13.02
C ASN A 780 -36.27 10.33 12.04
N ARG A 781 -36.26 11.38 11.20
CA ARG A 781 -35.17 11.72 10.27
C ARG A 781 -34.96 13.24 10.31
N SER A 782 -33.74 13.69 10.06
CA SER A 782 -33.40 15.11 10.02
C SER A 782 -32.54 15.42 8.78
N VAL A 783 -32.69 16.62 8.23
CA VAL A 783 -31.85 17.15 7.15
C VAL A 783 -31.61 18.65 7.37
N VAL A 784 -30.45 19.17 6.96
CA VAL A 784 -30.09 20.59 7.13
C VAL A 784 -30.08 21.29 5.76
N ALA A 785 -30.86 22.37 5.67
CA ALA A 785 -30.84 23.29 4.54
C ALA A 785 -29.94 24.49 4.84
N GLY A 786 -28.89 24.69 4.04
CA GLY A 786 -28.04 25.87 4.15
C GLY A 786 -28.70 27.09 3.50
N LEU A 787 -28.73 28.23 4.19
CA LEU A 787 -29.20 29.52 3.65
C LEU A 787 -28.06 30.55 3.69
N ASN A 788 -27.63 31.01 2.52
CA ASN A 788 -26.70 32.12 2.39
C ASN A 788 -27.49 33.39 2.07
N LEU A 789 -27.69 34.24 3.08
CA LEU A 789 -28.46 35.47 2.92
C LEU A 789 -27.53 36.67 2.66
N TYR A 790 -27.77 37.36 1.55
CA TYR A 790 -27.10 38.60 1.16
C TYR A 790 -28.09 39.77 1.22
N THR A 791 -27.62 40.97 1.57
CA THR A 791 -28.43 42.20 1.61
C THR A 791 -27.92 43.30 0.67
N SER A 792 -26.76 43.11 0.04
CA SER A 792 -26.21 44.02 -0.97
C SER A 792 -25.18 43.31 -1.87
N ALA A 793 -24.86 43.91 -3.02
CA ALA A 793 -23.66 43.54 -3.76
C ALA A 793 -22.38 43.72 -2.90
N PRO A 794 -21.26 43.02 -3.21
CA PRO A 794 -20.04 43.08 -2.41
C PRO A 794 -19.31 44.42 -2.51
N ALA A 795 -18.43 44.67 -1.54
CA ALA A 795 -17.41 45.71 -1.65
C ALA A 795 -16.27 45.29 -2.61
N ALA A 796 -15.43 46.26 -3.03
CA ALA A 796 -14.21 45.96 -3.78
C ALA A 796 -13.23 45.11 -2.93
N PRO A 797 -12.60 44.07 -3.51
CA PRO A 797 -11.46 43.39 -2.91
C PRO A 797 -10.28 44.33 -2.66
N THR A 798 -9.50 44.04 -1.62
CA THR A 798 -8.22 44.73 -1.36
C THR A 798 -7.07 43.81 -1.77
N LEU A 799 -6.24 44.23 -2.71
CA LEU A 799 -5.14 43.43 -3.25
C LEU A 799 -4.02 43.24 -2.21
N THR A 800 -3.28 42.13 -2.27
CA THR A 800 -2.19 41.82 -1.32
C THR A 800 -0.87 41.39 -1.99
N ALA A 801 -0.88 40.60 -3.07
CA ALA A 801 0.32 40.31 -3.87
C ALA A 801 -0.01 40.03 -5.37
N PRO A 802 0.91 40.24 -6.32
CA PRO A 802 2.21 40.91 -6.19
C PRO A 802 2.07 42.37 -5.73
N ALA A 803 3.01 42.87 -4.94
CA ALA A 803 2.93 44.23 -4.40
C ALA A 803 3.01 45.30 -5.52
N ASN A 804 2.29 46.41 -5.37
CA ASN A 804 2.22 47.44 -6.41
C ASN A 804 3.60 48.00 -6.79
N GLY A 805 3.96 47.90 -8.08
CA GLY A 805 5.23 48.35 -8.65
C GLY A 805 6.41 47.39 -8.44
N VAL A 806 6.18 46.15 -8.00
CA VAL A 806 7.27 45.17 -7.76
C VAL A 806 7.85 44.62 -9.07
N THR A 807 9.17 44.52 -9.16
CA THR A 807 9.90 44.02 -10.35
C THR A 807 10.38 42.58 -10.16
N ASN A 808 11.02 42.00 -11.18
CA ASN A 808 11.65 40.67 -11.17
C ASN A 808 10.69 39.53 -10.74
N GLN A 809 9.42 39.60 -11.13
CA GLN A 809 8.43 38.57 -10.80
C GLN A 809 8.54 37.34 -11.72
N ALA A 810 8.09 36.18 -11.25
CA ALA A 810 7.90 35.01 -12.11
C ALA A 810 6.94 35.33 -13.28
N LEU A 811 7.06 34.61 -14.40
CA LEU A 811 6.16 34.79 -15.55
C LEU A 811 4.71 34.39 -15.25
N ARG A 812 4.50 33.59 -14.20
CA ARG A 812 3.19 33.23 -13.64
C ARG A 812 3.15 33.60 -12.15
N PRO A 813 3.00 34.89 -11.80
CA PRO A 813 2.93 35.30 -10.41
C PRO A 813 1.61 34.82 -9.79
N ASN A 814 1.63 34.44 -8.51
CA ASN A 814 0.40 34.19 -7.76
C ASN A 814 -0.19 35.53 -7.29
N PHE A 815 -1.38 35.85 -7.77
CA PHE A 815 -2.16 37.00 -7.37
C PHE A 815 -3.02 36.67 -6.15
N THR A 816 -3.06 37.54 -5.14
CA THR A 816 -3.84 37.37 -3.91
C THR A 816 -4.55 38.65 -3.48
N TRP A 817 -5.70 38.50 -2.81
CA TRP A 817 -6.47 39.61 -2.27
C TRP A 817 -7.20 39.22 -0.97
N ASN A 818 -7.77 40.21 -0.29
CA ASN A 818 -8.65 39.98 0.86
C ASN A 818 -10.10 39.78 0.41
N VAL A 819 -10.81 38.86 1.05
CA VAL A 819 -12.25 38.60 0.88
C VAL A 819 -13.05 39.82 1.35
N PRO A 820 -13.84 40.48 0.49
CA PRO A 820 -14.74 41.56 0.89
C PRO A 820 -16.00 40.99 1.56
N ALA A 821 -16.63 41.78 2.44
CA ALA A 821 -17.89 41.38 3.07
C ALA A 821 -18.96 41.05 2.02
N GLN A 822 -19.65 39.93 2.20
CA GLN A 822 -20.64 39.35 1.28
C GLN A 822 -20.11 38.93 -0.11
N GLY A 823 -18.80 38.90 -0.36
CA GLY A 823 -18.22 38.38 -1.61
C GLY A 823 -18.32 36.85 -1.72
N VAL A 824 -18.70 36.34 -2.89
CA VAL A 824 -18.87 34.89 -3.15
C VAL A 824 -17.91 34.38 -4.22
N SER A 825 -17.78 35.12 -5.32
CA SER A 825 -16.81 34.82 -6.38
C SER A 825 -16.08 36.08 -6.84
N TYR A 826 -15.01 35.89 -7.63
CA TYR A 826 -14.14 36.96 -8.10
C TYR A 826 -13.93 36.92 -9.61
N THR A 827 -13.66 38.10 -10.17
CA THR A 827 -13.07 38.28 -11.50
C THR A 827 -11.76 39.02 -11.36
N ILE A 828 -10.68 38.44 -11.88
CA ILE A 828 -9.36 39.05 -12.00
C ILE A 828 -9.06 39.35 -13.48
N GLU A 829 -8.46 40.50 -13.73
CA GLU A 829 -8.04 40.97 -15.05
C GLU A 829 -6.57 41.40 -14.96
N VAL A 830 -5.74 40.94 -15.89
CA VAL A 830 -4.33 41.35 -16.06
C VAL A 830 -4.16 41.91 -17.47
N ALA A 831 -3.56 43.10 -17.58
CA ALA A 831 -3.43 43.87 -18.81
C ALA A 831 -1.99 44.37 -19.03
N SER A 832 -1.61 44.61 -20.28
CA SER A 832 -0.33 45.26 -20.62
C SER A 832 -0.36 46.79 -20.52
N ASP A 833 -1.53 47.37 -20.23
CA ASP A 833 -1.72 48.81 -20.04
C ASP A 833 -2.58 49.14 -18.80
N ALA A 834 -2.30 50.28 -18.16
CA ALA A 834 -3.04 50.77 -17.00
C ALA A 834 -4.52 51.10 -17.31
N GLY A 835 -4.87 51.32 -18.58
CA GLY A 835 -6.27 51.52 -18.99
C GLY A 835 -7.10 50.23 -18.99
N PHE A 836 -6.45 49.06 -18.85
CA PHE A 836 -7.05 47.73 -19.06
C PHE A 836 -7.73 47.60 -20.43
N THR A 837 -7.14 48.23 -21.45
CA THR A 837 -7.63 48.14 -22.84
C THR A 837 -7.15 46.86 -23.54
N ASN A 838 -6.00 46.31 -23.14
CA ASN A 838 -5.40 45.09 -23.65
C ASN A 838 -5.27 44.05 -22.53
N ILE A 839 -6.34 43.33 -22.24
CA ILE A 839 -6.33 42.21 -21.29
C ILE A 839 -5.50 41.06 -21.88
N VAL A 840 -4.42 40.67 -21.20
CA VAL A 840 -3.53 39.58 -21.62
C VAL A 840 -3.86 38.25 -20.94
N GLN A 841 -4.44 38.30 -19.74
CA GLN A 841 -4.99 37.16 -19.01
C GLN A 841 -6.18 37.63 -18.17
N SER A 842 -7.17 36.77 -17.98
CA SER A 842 -8.27 37.01 -17.01
C SER A 842 -8.86 35.69 -16.55
N ALA A 843 -9.53 35.73 -15.39
CA ALA A 843 -10.34 34.62 -14.90
C ALA A 843 -11.57 35.15 -14.15
N THR A 844 -12.68 34.43 -14.28
CA THR A 844 -14.00 34.77 -13.73
C THR A 844 -14.54 33.60 -12.92
N GLY A 845 -15.45 33.87 -11.98
CA GLY A 845 -16.07 32.82 -11.16
C GLY A 845 -15.11 32.16 -10.15
N LEU A 846 -13.96 32.77 -9.89
CA LEU A 846 -12.99 32.27 -8.91
C LEU A 846 -13.61 32.26 -7.51
N LEU A 847 -13.52 31.14 -6.80
CA LEU A 847 -14.07 31.01 -5.43
C LEU A 847 -13.03 31.34 -4.35
N ASN A 848 -11.76 31.04 -4.62
CA ASN A 848 -10.65 31.36 -3.72
C ASN A 848 -10.12 32.78 -3.98
N PRO A 849 -9.58 33.48 -2.95
CA PRO A 849 -9.03 34.82 -3.09
C PRO A 849 -7.57 34.82 -3.59
N THR A 850 -7.25 33.88 -4.50
CA THR A 850 -5.91 33.65 -5.07
C THR A 850 -6.05 33.14 -6.51
N TRP A 851 -5.11 33.49 -7.40
CA TRP A 851 -5.10 32.99 -8.79
C TRP A 851 -3.72 33.13 -9.43
N THR A 852 -3.35 32.18 -10.30
CA THR A 852 -2.09 32.17 -11.06
C THR A 852 -2.39 32.04 -12.57
N PRO A 853 -1.70 32.76 -13.47
CA PRO A 853 -1.86 32.61 -14.91
C PRO A 853 -1.67 31.19 -15.44
N GLY A 854 -2.53 30.79 -16.38
CA GLY A 854 -2.45 29.48 -17.04
C GLY A 854 -1.35 29.38 -18.10
N ALA A 855 -0.85 30.52 -18.58
CA ALA A 855 0.26 30.66 -19.51
C ALA A 855 1.28 31.67 -18.98
N ASP A 856 2.51 31.59 -19.47
CA ASP A 856 3.57 32.54 -19.11
C ASP A 856 3.29 33.92 -19.70
N LEU A 857 3.43 34.94 -18.87
CA LEU A 857 3.53 36.33 -19.31
C LEU A 857 4.90 36.57 -19.97
N LEU A 858 5.03 37.61 -20.79
CA LEU A 858 6.31 37.95 -21.41
C LEU A 858 7.34 38.35 -20.33
N SER A 859 8.60 38.01 -20.56
CA SER A 859 9.74 38.44 -19.72
C SER A 859 10.00 39.94 -19.82
N ASP A 860 10.61 40.52 -18.79
CA ASP A 860 10.96 41.95 -18.68
C ASP A 860 9.82 42.92 -19.05
N THR A 861 8.58 42.52 -18.80
CA THR A 861 7.37 43.23 -19.23
C THR A 861 6.56 43.67 -18.03
N THR A 862 6.10 44.92 -18.06
CA THR A 862 5.28 45.50 -16.99
C THR A 862 3.80 45.28 -17.28
N TYR A 863 3.08 44.74 -16.30
CA TYR A 863 1.65 44.42 -16.37
C TYR A 863 0.89 45.10 -15.23
N TYR A 864 -0.41 45.30 -15.46
CA TYR A 864 -1.36 45.93 -14.54
C TYR A 864 -2.47 44.93 -14.21
N TRP A 865 -2.95 44.91 -12.97
CA TRP A 865 -3.96 43.94 -12.54
C TRP A 865 -4.97 44.53 -11.55
N ARG A 866 -6.18 43.97 -11.55
CA ARG A 866 -7.31 44.36 -10.68
C ARG A 866 -8.27 43.21 -10.46
N VAL A 867 -9.04 43.27 -9.37
CA VAL A 867 -10.03 42.25 -8.98
C VAL A 867 -11.36 42.89 -8.56
N ARG A 868 -12.48 42.27 -8.91
CA ARG A 868 -13.83 42.58 -8.39
C ARG A 868 -14.48 41.33 -7.82
N SER A 869 -15.43 41.50 -6.90
CA SER A 869 -16.21 40.40 -6.32
C SER A 869 -17.69 40.48 -6.69
N THR A 870 -18.35 39.33 -6.76
CA THR A 870 -19.77 39.17 -7.11
C THR A 870 -20.47 38.29 -6.08
N ASN A 871 -21.76 38.57 -5.85
CA ASN A 871 -22.72 37.69 -5.16
C ASN A 871 -24.09 37.75 -5.87
N LEU A 872 -25.11 37.09 -5.31
CA LEU A 872 -26.45 37.07 -5.92
C LEU A 872 -27.14 38.44 -5.97
N CYS A 873 -26.80 39.38 -5.09
CA CYS A 873 -27.27 40.77 -5.16
C CYS A 873 -26.53 41.62 -6.21
N GLY A 874 -25.46 41.11 -6.82
CA GLY A 874 -24.78 41.72 -7.96
C GLY A 874 -23.25 41.75 -7.86
N THR A 875 -22.63 42.39 -8.85
CA THR A 875 -21.18 42.58 -8.96
C THR A 875 -20.76 43.89 -8.29
N GLY A 876 -19.81 43.82 -7.38
CA GLY A 876 -19.18 44.96 -6.73
C GLY A 876 -18.19 45.71 -7.63
N PRO A 877 -17.69 46.87 -7.18
CA PRO A 877 -16.66 47.62 -7.91
C PRO A 877 -15.32 46.87 -7.97
N ASN A 878 -14.48 47.27 -8.94
CA ASN A 878 -13.09 46.85 -9.01
C ASN A 878 -12.30 47.37 -7.80
N SER A 879 -11.25 46.63 -7.44
CA SER A 879 -10.14 47.07 -6.59
C SER A 879 -9.44 48.30 -7.19
N ALA A 880 -8.52 48.88 -6.41
CA ALA A 880 -7.46 49.68 -6.99
C ALA A 880 -6.66 48.87 -8.03
N GLU A 881 -6.10 49.54 -9.02
CA GLU A 881 -5.15 48.98 -9.99
C GLU A 881 -3.75 48.92 -9.40
N TRP A 882 -3.09 47.76 -9.49
CA TRP A 882 -1.69 47.56 -9.10
C TRP A 882 -0.89 47.09 -10.32
N SER A 883 0.42 47.35 -10.34
CA SER A 883 1.33 46.88 -11.39
C SER A 883 2.46 46.00 -10.86
N PHE A 884 3.13 45.27 -11.77
CA PHE A 884 4.37 44.53 -11.51
C PHE A 884 5.15 44.35 -12.82
N THR A 885 6.44 44.01 -12.74
CA THR A 885 7.30 43.67 -13.88
C THR A 885 7.85 42.26 -13.74
N THR A 886 7.75 41.46 -14.80
CA THR A 886 8.32 40.10 -14.86
C THR A 886 9.85 40.10 -14.92
N ARG A 887 10.47 38.96 -14.63
CA ARG A 887 11.93 38.75 -14.76
C ARG A 887 12.37 38.71 -16.22
N SER A 888 13.63 39.09 -16.46
CA SER A 888 14.35 38.80 -17.70
C SER A 888 14.98 37.39 -17.67
N PHE A 889 15.48 36.93 -18.81
CA PHE A 889 16.27 35.70 -18.97
C PHE A 889 17.49 35.99 -19.86
N PRO A 890 18.62 35.28 -19.67
CA PRO A 890 19.75 35.30 -20.59
C PRO A 890 19.43 34.59 -21.92
N GLN A 891 20.25 34.81 -22.95
CA GLN A 891 20.03 34.21 -24.29
C GLN A 891 20.56 32.77 -24.40
N ILE A 892 21.47 32.36 -23.52
CA ILE A 892 22.14 31.06 -23.52
C ILE A 892 21.65 30.24 -22.32
N LEU A 893 21.32 28.97 -22.55
CA LEU A 893 21.34 27.94 -21.50
C LEU A 893 22.61 27.12 -21.65
N LEU A 894 23.38 27.01 -20.58
CA LEU A 894 24.46 26.06 -20.44
C LEU A 894 23.91 24.84 -19.72
N VAL A 895 23.67 23.74 -20.45
CA VAL A 895 23.32 22.45 -19.85
C VAL A 895 24.63 21.76 -19.53
N ASP A 896 24.86 21.58 -18.23
CA ASP A 896 25.92 20.73 -17.71
C ASP A 896 25.37 19.33 -17.44
N ASP A 897 26.11 18.36 -17.97
CA ASP A 897 25.85 16.94 -18.01
C ASP A 897 27.16 16.17 -17.76
N ASP A 898 28.15 16.79 -17.09
CA ASP A 898 29.48 16.22 -16.80
C ASP A 898 29.56 15.39 -15.51
N ASP A 899 28.42 15.23 -14.83
CA ASP A 899 28.25 14.53 -13.55
C ASP A 899 29.21 14.95 -12.42
N ASN A 900 29.80 16.14 -12.55
CA ASN A 900 30.83 16.72 -11.68
C ASN A 900 32.07 15.81 -11.57
N GLY A 901 32.28 14.91 -12.53
CA GLY A 901 33.12 13.72 -12.38
C GLY A 901 34.21 13.50 -13.45
N PRO A 902 35.07 14.49 -13.79
CA PRO A 902 35.31 15.72 -13.05
C PRO A 902 34.55 16.94 -13.61
N ASP A 903 34.12 17.85 -12.73
CA ASP A 903 33.57 19.17 -13.08
C ASP A 903 34.48 19.91 -14.07
N VAL A 904 33.97 20.08 -15.28
CA VAL A 904 34.49 20.93 -16.36
C VAL A 904 33.57 22.12 -16.64
N ARG A 905 32.40 22.25 -15.99
CA ARG A 905 31.55 23.46 -15.94
C ARG A 905 32.36 24.74 -15.79
N ALA A 906 33.35 24.75 -14.88
CA ALA A 906 34.25 25.88 -14.65
C ALA A 906 35.07 26.31 -15.89
N THR A 907 35.26 25.44 -16.87
CA THR A 907 35.89 25.76 -18.17
C THR A 907 34.93 26.45 -19.13
N TYR A 908 33.64 26.04 -19.15
CA TYR A 908 32.61 26.63 -20.01
C TYR A 908 32.20 28.02 -19.52
N THR A 909 31.89 28.16 -18.24
CA THR A 909 31.48 29.43 -17.62
C THR A 909 32.56 30.50 -17.76
N ALA A 910 33.81 30.18 -17.44
CA ALA A 910 34.94 31.11 -17.57
C ALA A 910 35.17 31.60 -19.01
N ALA A 911 34.82 30.81 -20.02
CA ALA A 911 34.92 31.23 -21.43
C ALA A 911 33.74 32.13 -21.85
N LEU A 912 32.52 31.85 -21.38
CA LEU A 912 31.34 32.71 -21.59
C LEU A 912 31.51 34.06 -20.88
N ASP A 913 31.99 34.05 -19.64
CA ASP A 913 32.34 35.25 -18.86
C ASP A 913 33.39 36.10 -19.59
N ALA A 914 34.47 35.47 -20.08
CA ALA A 914 35.54 36.15 -20.83
C ALA A 914 35.09 36.69 -22.20
N LEU A 915 33.91 36.29 -22.69
CA LEU A 915 33.25 36.81 -23.89
C LEU A 915 32.08 37.76 -23.57
N GLY A 916 31.83 38.05 -22.28
CA GLY A 916 30.74 38.92 -21.83
C GLY A 916 29.35 38.38 -22.16
N ARG A 917 29.19 37.05 -22.21
CA ARG A 917 27.91 36.39 -22.52
C ARG A 917 27.14 36.09 -21.24
N SER A 918 25.87 36.45 -21.19
CA SER A 918 24.97 36.03 -20.11
C SER A 918 24.37 34.65 -20.42
N TYR A 919 24.35 33.79 -19.41
CA TYR A 919 23.83 32.42 -19.46
C TYR A 919 23.14 32.08 -18.14
N ASP A 920 22.16 31.18 -18.19
CA ASP A 920 21.73 30.39 -17.04
C ASP A 920 22.39 29.00 -17.14
N VAL A 921 22.48 28.29 -16.02
CA VAL A 921 22.98 26.90 -15.97
C VAL A 921 21.83 25.95 -15.65
N TRP A 922 21.70 24.87 -16.43
CA TRP A 922 20.96 23.67 -16.05
C TRP A 922 21.98 22.59 -15.64
N ASP A 923 21.70 21.86 -14.58
CA ASP A 923 22.65 20.95 -13.92
C ASP A 923 21.95 19.60 -13.73
N THR A 924 22.35 18.58 -14.50
CA THR A 924 21.68 17.28 -14.46
C THR A 924 22.06 16.46 -13.22
N ASN A 925 23.23 16.73 -12.60
CA ASN A 925 23.59 16.26 -11.27
C ASN A 925 23.36 14.74 -11.09
N ASN A 926 23.86 13.89 -12.01
CA ASN A 926 23.72 12.43 -12.02
C ASN A 926 22.24 11.97 -11.99
N THR A 927 21.37 12.66 -12.74
CA THR A 927 19.94 12.32 -12.87
C THR A 927 19.35 12.66 -14.23
N ASP A 928 18.41 11.85 -14.70
CA ASP A 928 17.52 12.04 -15.88
C ASP A 928 16.53 13.21 -15.68
N ASN A 929 17.04 14.41 -15.41
CA ASN A 929 16.27 15.61 -15.06
C ASN A 929 16.14 16.62 -16.22
N GLU A 930 16.42 16.15 -17.44
CA GLU A 930 16.66 16.92 -18.67
C GLU A 930 15.72 18.12 -18.89
N PRO A 931 16.22 19.27 -19.39
CA PRO A 931 15.41 20.46 -19.59
C PRO A 931 14.32 20.24 -20.64
N THR A 932 13.06 20.21 -20.19
CA THR A 932 11.90 20.02 -21.08
C THR A 932 11.76 21.15 -22.09
N ALA A 933 11.02 20.91 -23.19
CA ALA A 933 10.77 21.92 -24.22
C ALA A 933 10.21 23.26 -23.68
N ALA A 934 9.47 23.22 -22.57
CA ALA A 934 8.98 24.42 -21.88
C ALA A 934 10.12 25.19 -21.17
N GLN A 935 11.01 24.49 -20.47
CA GLN A 935 12.18 25.07 -19.81
C GLN A 935 13.21 25.57 -20.83
N LEU A 936 13.39 24.90 -21.96
CA LEU A 936 14.23 25.37 -23.08
C LEU A 936 13.66 26.62 -23.76
N SER A 937 12.33 26.79 -23.76
CA SER A 937 11.64 27.78 -24.61
C SER A 937 12.12 29.26 -24.52
N PRO A 938 12.59 29.81 -23.36
CA PRO A 938 13.06 31.20 -23.29
C PRO A 938 14.36 31.42 -24.07
N TYR A 939 15.32 30.50 -23.91
CA TYR A 939 16.69 30.62 -24.42
C TYR A 939 16.76 30.50 -25.94
N LYS A 940 17.78 31.10 -26.57
CA LYS A 940 18.00 31.05 -28.04
C LYS A 940 19.10 30.06 -28.43
N ILE A 941 20.09 29.92 -27.55
CA ILE A 941 21.24 29.03 -27.70
C ILE A 941 21.24 28.04 -26.53
N VAL A 942 21.50 26.78 -26.83
CA VAL A 942 21.81 25.73 -25.85
C VAL A 942 23.22 25.25 -26.14
N ILE A 943 24.05 25.21 -25.11
CA ILE A 943 25.35 24.52 -25.10
C ILE A 943 25.19 23.37 -24.11
N TRP A 944 25.39 22.14 -24.58
CA TRP A 944 25.26 20.91 -23.79
C TRP A 944 26.61 20.18 -23.82
N PHE A 945 27.15 19.77 -22.66
CA PHE A 945 28.43 19.09 -22.58
C PHE A 945 28.45 17.96 -21.53
N THR A 946 29.14 16.85 -21.82
CA THR A 946 29.01 15.59 -21.04
C THR A 946 30.29 15.08 -20.35
N GLY A 947 31.38 15.86 -20.35
CA GLY A 947 32.62 15.54 -19.62
C GLY A 947 33.23 14.15 -19.88
N ASP A 948 33.49 13.39 -18.80
CA ASP A 948 34.04 12.02 -18.81
C ASP A 948 32.95 10.92 -18.72
N GLU A 949 31.66 11.28 -18.72
CA GLU A 949 30.59 10.33 -18.40
C GLU A 949 30.43 9.25 -19.48
N PHE A 950 30.16 8.03 -19.02
CA PHE A 950 29.81 6.87 -19.81
C PHE A 950 28.74 6.07 -19.05
N GLY A 951 27.65 5.70 -19.72
CA GLY A 951 26.63 4.82 -19.16
C GLY A 951 25.35 5.51 -18.68
N GLY A 952 24.37 5.59 -19.59
CA GLY A 952 22.94 5.67 -19.23
C GLY A 952 22.33 7.08 -19.14
N PHE A 953 23.06 8.10 -18.72
CA PHE A 953 22.58 9.49 -18.68
C PHE A 953 23.38 10.48 -19.54
N CYS A 954 24.63 10.14 -19.90
CA CYS A 954 25.53 10.91 -20.78
C CYS A 954 24.88 11.42 -22.08
N GLY A 955 24.50 12.69 -22.09
CA GLY A 955 23.96 13.40 -23.25
C GLY A 955 22.50 13.08 -23.56
N PRO A 956 21.84 13.91 -24.39
CA PRO A 956 20.38 13.97 -24.41
C PRO A 956 19.69 12.62 -24.67
N GLY A 957 18.89 12.22 -23.70
CA GLY A 957 18.08 11.01 -23.70
C GLY A 957 16.89 11.08 -24.65
N ALA A 958 16.01 10.09 -24.59
CA ALA A 958 14.84 10.05 -25.48
C ALA A 958 13.84 11.21 -25.21
N ALA A 959 13.84 11.78 -24.00
CA ALA A 959 13.05 12.97 -23.67
C ALA A 959 13.76 14.26 -24.13
N GLY A 960 15.05 14.39 -23.85
CA GLY A 960 15.92 15.49 -24.26
C GLY A 960 15.98 15.67 -25.77
N GLU A 961 16.19 14.60 -26.55
CA GLU A 961 16.17 14.66 -28.02
C GLU A 961 14.83 15.18 -28.55
N ALA A 962 13.70 14.75 -27.97
CA ALA A 962 12.36 15.22 -28.34
C ALA A 962 12.11 16.69 -27.92
N ALA A 963 12.63 17.10 -26.76
CA ALA A 963 12.57 18.48 -26.28
C ALA A 963 13.41 19.42 -27.14
N LEU A 964 14.62 19.00 -27.52
CA LEU A 964 15.52 19.70 -28.42
C LEU A 964 14.97 19.77 -29.85
N GLU A 965 14.32 18.71 -30.37
CA GLU A 965 13.60 18.74 -31.64
C GLU A 965 12.47 19.79 -31.62
N ALA A 966 11.59 19.74 -30.61
CA ALA A 966 10.49 20.71 -30.47
C ALA A 966 11.02 22.15 -30.37
N TRP A 967 12.15 22.35 -29.69
CA TRP A 967 12.79 23.64 -29.53
C TRP A 967 13.48 24.13 -30.80
N LEU A 968 14.32 23.32 -31.46
CA LEU A 968 15.05 23.68 -32.69
C LEU A 968 14.12 24.12 -33.82
N ASN A 969 12.96 23.48 -33.96
CA ASN A 969 11.93 23.85 -34.93
C ASN A 969 11.32 25.26 -34.72
N THR A 970 11.57 25.90 -33.56
CA THR A 970 11.21 27.32 -33.32
C THR A 970 12.31 28.31 -33.74
N GLY A 971 13.34 27.85 -34.48
CA GLY A 971 14.37 28.70 -35.09
C GLY A 971 15.65 28.87 -34.27
N LYS A 972 15.99 27.88 -33.44
CA LYS A 972 16.99 27.99 -32.35
C LYS A 972 18.40 27.48 -32.76
N ARG A 973 19.33 27.39 -31.80
CA ARG A 973 20.75 27.07 -32.01
C ARG A 973 21.29 26.10 -30.95
N LEU A 974 21.85 24.96 -31.35
CA LEU A 974 22.33 23.94 -30.41
C LEU A 974 23.79 23.55 -30.69
N TRP A 975 24.62 23.57 -29.65
CA TRP A 975 25.95 22.96 -29.64
C TRP A 975 25.96 21.82 -28.63
N ILE A 976 26.19 20.59 -29.09
CA ILE A 976 26.49 19.44 -28.23
C ILE A 976 28.01 19.17 -28.30
N VAL A 977 28.62 18.94 -27.13
CA VAL A 977 30.01 18.50 -26.97
C VAL A 977 29.99 17.22 -26.15
N SER A 978 30.48 16.12 -26.71
CA SER A 978 30.63 14.87 -25.96
C SER A 978 31.85 14.10 -26.49
N GLN A 979 32.26 13.06 -25.77
CA GLN A 979 33.20 12.06 -26.27
C GLN A 979 32.60 10.65 -26.39
N ASP A 980 31.40 10.40 -25.83
CA ASP A 980 30.79 9.06 -25.83
C ASP A 980 29.25 9.05 -26.02
N TYR A 981 28.62 10.19 -26.34
CA TYR A 981 27.19 10.28 -26.70
C TYR A 981 26.79 9.35 -27.87
N LEU A 982 27.74 8.83 -28.65
CA LEU A 982 27.45 7.77 -29.63
C LEU A 982 27.33 6.38 -28.98
N TYR A 983 28.02 6.08 -27.88
CA TYR A 983 27.91 4.78 -27.19
C TYR A 983 26.55 4.63 -26.53
N ASP A 984 26.20 5.56 -25.66
CA ASP A 984 24.98 5.49 -24.84
C ASP A 984 23.68 5.62 -25.65
N ARG A 985 23.76 6.03 -26.93
CA ARG A 985 22.61 6.13 -27.84
C ARG A 985 22.60 5.07 -28.96
N ASP A 986 23.74 4.58 -29.46
CA ASP A 986 23.79 3.53 -30.51
C ASP A 986 24.00 2.10 -29.97
N SER A 987 24.46 1.91 -28.72
CA SER A 987 24.88 0.58 -28.20
C SER A 987 23.68 -0.27 -27.74
N PRO A 988 22.82 -0.71 -28.68
CA PRO A 988 23.00 -2.10 -29.14
C PRO A 988 22.81 -2.31 -30.66
N THR A 989 22.59 -1.26 -31.45
CA THR A 989 22.25 -1.34 -32.89
C THR A 989 23.35 -0.84 -33.82
N GLY A 990 24.18 0.11 -33.38
CA GLY A 990 25.12 0.81 -34.26
C GLY A 990 24.41 1.61 -35.35
N VAL A 991 23.35 2.35 -35.01
CA VAL A 991 22.61 3.21 -35.95
C VAL A 991 22.16 4.51 -35.24
N PRO A 992 22.69 5.69 -35.64
CA PRO A 992 22.38 6.98 -35.03
C PRO A 992 20.89 7.26 -34.89
N THR A 993 20.50 7.89 -33.78
CA THR A 993 19.11 8.24 -33.50
C THR A 993 18.49 9.09 -34.61
N ALA A 994 17.15 9.13 -34.67
CA ALA A 994 16.45 10.02 -35.60
C ALA A 994 16.84 11.49 -35.40
N PHE A 995 17.15 11.91 -34.16
CA PHE A 995 17.62 13.25 -33.86
C PHE A 995 19.05 13.50 -34.36
N MET A 996 19.99 12.57 -34.13
CA MET A 996 21.35 12.64 -34.68
C MET A 996 21.36 12.72 -36.21
N GLN A 997 20.54 11.91 -36.90
CA GLN A 997 20.45 11.93 -38.36
C GLN A 997 19.82 13.24 -38.87
N ASN A 998 18.70 13.66 -38.28
CA ASN A 998 17.91 14.79 -38.78
C ASN A 998 18.46 16.16 -38.36
N TYR A 999 18.86 16.36 -37.11
CA TYR A 999 19.25 17.67 -36.56
C TYR A 999 20.76 17.88 -36.46
N LEU A 1000 21.55 16.85 -36.09
CA LEU A 1000 23.02 16.95 -36.06
C LEU A 1000 23.64 16.68 -37.45
N GLY A 1001 23.02 15.78 -38.24
CA GLY A 1001 23.41 15.50 -39.62
C GLY A 1001 24.36 14.30 -39.80
N MET A 1002 24.16 13.23 -39.04
CA MET A 1002 24.95 11.99 -39.13
C MET A 1002 24.39 10.99 -40.16
N ALA A 1003 25.26 10.12 -40.72
CA ALA A 1003 24.96 9.24 -41.88
C ALA A 1003 24.95 7.74 -41.58
N SER A 1004 25.81 7.31 -40.67
CA SER A 1004 26.09 5.93 -40.29
C SER A 1004 26.55 5.94 -38.84
N PRO A 1005 26.66 4.78 -38.15
CA PRO A 1005 27.40 4.71 -36.91
C PRO A 1005 28.77 5.39 -37.06
N GLY A 1006 29.19 6.03 -35.98
CA GLY A 1006 30.53 6.58 -35.86
C GLY A 1006 31.58 5.47 -35.69
N THR A 1007 32.65 5.79 -34.98
CA THR A 1007 33.40 4.79 -34.22
C THR A 1007 33.91 5.46 -32.98
N ASN A 1008 33.46 4.94 -31.87
CA ASN A 1008 33.78 5.34 -30.52
C ASN A 1008 35.24 4.96 -30.19
N ASP A 1009 35.79 5.48 -29.09
CA ASP A 1009 37.12 5.15 -28.59
C ASP A 1009 38.28 5.42 -29.57
N VAL A 1010 38.14 6.32 -30.57
CA VAL A 1010 39.23 6.54 -31.53
C VAL A 1010 40.41 7.32 -30.97
N ASN A 1011 40.32 7.84 -29.73
CA ASN A 1011 41.45 8.40 -28.98
C ASN A 1011 42.14 9.58 -29.70
N GLN A 1012 41.38 10.61 -30.08
CA GLN A 1012 41.91 11.82 -30.74
C GLN A 1012 42.89 12.56 -29.82
N THR A 1013 44.07 12.94 -30.33
CA THR A 1013 45.08 13.72 -29.60
C THR A 1013 45.33 15.11 -30.21
N THR A 1014 44.90 15.33 -31.45
CA THR A 1014 45.10 16.56 -32.21
C THR A 1014 43.93 16.77 -33.17
N VAL A 1015 43.30 17.95 -33.13
CA VAL A 1015 42.21 18.33 -34.04
C VAL A 1015 42.58 19.55 -34.87
N THR A 1016 42.20 19.56 -36.15
CA THR A 1016 42.42 20.68 -37.08
C THR A 1016 41.10 21.09 -37.71
N GLY A 1017 40.79 22.39 -37.67
CA GLY A 1017 39.52 22.94 -38.14
C GLY A 1017 39.40 22.93 -39.66
N GLN A 1018 38.17 22.72 -40.14
CA GLN A 1018 37.85 22.39 -41.52
C GLN A 1018 36.74 23.28 -42.10
N ASN A 1019 36.62 23.29 -43.43
CA ASN A 1019 35.67 24.09 -44.21
C ASN A 1019 35.75 25.61 -43.91
N ALA A 1020 34.86 26.40 -44.51
CA ALA A 1020 34.91 27.87 -44.37
C ALA A 1020 34.69 28.36 -42.92
N LEU A 1021 34.00 27.57 -42.08
CA LEU A 1021 33.71 27.95 -40.70
C LEU A 1021 34.92 27.74 -39.78
N PHE A 1022 35.63 26.61 -39.84
CA PHE A 1022 36.71 26.30 -38.88
C PHE A 1022 38.12 26.25 -39.48
N SER A 1023 38.29 26.43 -40.79
CA SER A 1023 39.63 26.57 -41.39
C SER A 1023 40.44 27.68 -40.71
N GLY A 1024 41.70 27.39 -40.39
CA GLY A 1024 42.61 28.27 -39.64
C GLY A 1024 42.59 28.06 -38.12
N TYR A 1025 41.66 27.27 -37.57
CA TYR A 1025 41.64 26.89 -36.16
C TYR A 1025 42.43 25.60 -35.97
N GLY A 1026 43.52 25.64 -35.19
CA GLY A 1026 44.42 24.51 -34.98
C GLY A 1026 45.50 24.33 -36.06
N PRO A 1027 46.24 23.21 -36.08
CA PRO A 1027 46.07 22.03 -35.23
C PRO A 1027 46.17 22.34 -33.73
N TYR A 1028 45.16 21.93 -32.97
CA TYR A 1028 45.14 22.01 -31.51
C TYR A 1028 45.46 20.65 -30.91
N THR A 1029 46.50 20.59 -30.09
CA THR A 1029 46.73 19.44 -29.20
C THR A 1029 45.59 19.36 -28.19
N LEU A 1030 45.02 18.17 -28.04
CA LEU A 1030 44.06 17.85 -26.99
C LEU A 1030 44.80 17.34 -25.74
N SER A 1031 44.34 17.78 -24.58
CA SER A 1031 44.87 17.49 -23.25
C SER A 1031 43.68 17.24 -22.33
N TYR A 1032 43.24 15.99 -22.30
CA TYR A 1032 42.09 15.55 -21.52
C TYR A 1032 42.40 15.68 -20.01
N PRO A 1033 41.48 16.22 -19.19
CA PRO A 1033 41.59 16.12 -17.74
C PRO A 1033 41.21 14.73 -17.21
N PHE A 1034 40.71 13.86 -18.11
CA PHE A 1034 40.06 12.59 -17.84
C PHE A 1034 40.39 11.54 -18.93
N THR A 1035 39.62 10.47 -19.10
CA THR A 1035 39.95 9.39 -20.06
C THR A 1035 39.53 9.75 -21.49
N ASN A 1036 40.36 9.42 -22.49
CA ASN A 1036 40.11 9.82 -23.88
C ASN A 1036 39.29 8.77 -24.64
N PHE A 1037 37.97 8.92 -24.63
CA PHE A 1037 37.04 8.05 -25.37
C PHE A 1037 36.59 8.64 -26.72
N SER A 1038 37.04 9.85 -27.06
CA SER A 1038 36.59 10.65 -28.22
C SER A 1038 36.29 9.87 -29.52
N ASP A 1039 35.11 10.17 -30.05
CA ASP A 1039 34.46 9.62 -31.23
C ASP A 1039 35.08 10.01 -32.58
N ARG A 1040 34.81 9.15 -33.59
CA ARG A 1040 34.77 9.54 -35.01
C ARG A 1040 33.32 9.65 -35.47
N ILE A 1041 32.96 10.78 -36.05
CA ILE A 1041 31.62 11.04 -36.61
C ILE A 1041 31.55 10.61 -38.08
N SER A 1042 30.36 10.26 -38.57
CA SER A 1042 30.10 10.05 -40.00
C SER A 1042 29.10 11.09 -40.52
N PRO A 1043 29.54 12.19 -41.17
CA PRO A 1043 28.63 13.24 -41.67
C PRO A 1043 27.78 12.76 -42.85
N ASN A 1044 26.49 13.15 -42.86
CA ASN A 1044 25.62 13.00 -44.02
C ASN A 1044 25.69 14.23 -44.93
N ALA A 1045 25.09 14.13 -46.13
CA ALA A 1045 25.15 15.18 -47.15
C ALA A 1045 24.47 16.53 -46.76
N THR A 1046 23.91 16.65 -45.56
CA THR A 1046 23.35 17.90 -45.00
C THR A 1046 24.23 18.54 -43.92
N ALA A 1047 25.37 17.93 -43.57
CA ALA A 1047 26.35 18.46 -42.63
C ALA A 1047 27.72 18.71 -43.30
N LEU A 1048 28.51 19.57 -42.67
CA LEU A 1048 29.89 19.87 -43.05
C LEU A 1048 30.84 19.57 -41.89
N LEU A 1049 32.09 19.25 -42.22
CA LEU A 1049 33.10 18.91 -41.24
C LEU A 1049 33.59 20.18 -40.51
N ALA A 1050 33.48 20.20 -39.18
CA ALA A 1050 34.00 21.26 -38.32
C ALA A 1050 35.48 21.01 -37.99
N PHE A 1051 35.84 19.80 -37.53
CA PHE A 1051 37.24 19.44 -37.25
C PHE A 1051 37.56 18.04 -37.76
N SER A 1052 38.77 17.89 -38.31
CA SER A 1052 39.40 16.59 -38.55
C SER A 1052 40.34 16.25 -37.40
N GLY A 1053 40.22 15.05 -36.84
CA GLY A 1053 41.15 14.48 -35.87
C GLY A 1053 42.41 13.90 -36.51
N ASN A 1054 43.20 13.19 -35.70
CA ASN A 1054 44.43 12.51 -36.11
C ASN A 1054 44.35 10.98 -35.99
N ALA A 1055 43.23 10.45 -35.49
CA ALA A 1055 42.96 9.03 -35.32
C ALA A 1055 41.65 8.62 -36.01
N GLY A 1056 41.57 7.35 -36.41
CA GLY A 1056 40.54 6.85 -37.33
C GLY A 1056 40.89 7.06 -38.81
N THR A 1057 40.13 6.40 -39.70
CA THR A 1057 40.10 6.69 -41.15
C THR A 1057 38.67 6.45 -41.66
N PRO A 1058 38.02 7.41 -42.32
CA PRO A 1058 38.43 8.82 -42.50
C PRO A 1058 38.53 9.59 -41.16
N PRO A 1059 38.97 10.87 -41.12
CA PRO A 1059 39.45 11.51 -39.88
C PRO A 1059 38.44 12.49 -39.23
N GLU A 1060 37.13 12.26 -39.31
CA GLU A 1060 36.11 13.24 -38.90
C GLU A 1060 35.84 13.27 -37.37
N ALA A 1061 36.10 14.40 -36.70
CA ALA A 1061 36.01 14.52 -35.23
C ALA A 1061 34.92 15.51 -34.73
N ALA A 1062 34.46 16.46 -35.56
CA ALA A 1062 33.33 17.33 -35.24
C ALA A 1062 32.61 17.78 -36.52
N ILE A 1063 31.29 17.98 -36.47
CA ILE A 1063 30.46 18.40 -37.61
C ILE A 1063 29.59 19.62 -37.27
N TYR A 1064 29.12 20.31 -38.30
CA TYR A 1064 28.12 21.38 -38.17
C TYR A 1064 27.09 21.31 -39.29
N LYS A 1065 25.86 21.77 -39.03
CA LYS A 1065 24.75 21.74 -39.97
C LYS A 1065 23.95 23.05 -39.92
N GLU A 1066 23.59 23.53 -41.10
CA GLU A 1066 22.85 24.79 -41.31
C GLU A 1066 21.57 24.53 -42.09
N THR A 1067 20.47 25.12 -41.64
CA THR A 1067 19.18 25.11 -42.33
C THR A 1067 18.56 26.51 -42.28
N PRO A 1068 17.51 26.80 -43.08
CA PRO A 1068 16.75 28.05 -42.96
C PRO A 1068 16.03 28.26 -41.62
N VAL A 1069 15.99 27.25 -40.74
CA VAL A 1069 15.31 27.30 -39.43
C VAL A 1069 16.34 27.30 -38.30
N TYR A 1070 17.10 26.21 -38.17
CA TYR A 1070 18.06 25.99 -37.09
C TYR A 1070 19.50 25.87 -37.59
N LYS A 1071 20.45 26.04 -36.65
CA LYS A 1071 21.86 25.67 -36.82
C LYS A 1071 22.29 24.76 -35.68
N THR A 1072 23.14 23.78 -35.99
CA THR A 1072 23.67 22.83 -35.01
C THR A 1072 25.18 22.64 -35.18
N VAL A 1073 25.86 22.35 -34.06
CA VAL A 1073 27.25 21.89 -34.00
C VAL A 1073 27.32 20.66 -33.10
N PHE A 1074 28.03 19.63 -33.53
CA PHE A 1074 28.34 18.47 -32.69
C PHE A 1074 29.84 18.19 -32.70
N PHE A 1075 30.46 18.19 -31.52
CA PHE A 1075 31.84 17.72 -31.35
C PHE A 1075 31.80 16.33 -30.72
N GLY A 1076 32.49 15.37 -31.33
CA GLY A 1076 32.75 14.03 -30.78
C GLY A 1076 34.07 13.98 -29.99
N PHE A 1077 34.55 15.14 -29.54
CA PHE A 1077 35.66 15.25 -28.61
C PHE A 1077 35.37 16.41 -27.65
N PRO A 1078 35.93 16.40 -26.42
CA PRO A 1078 35.65 17.45 -25.45
C PRO A 1078 36.32 18.77 -25.86
N TRP A 1079 35.56 19.86 -25.93
CA TRP A 1079 36.07 21.19 -26.28
C TRP A 1079 37.00 21.73 -25.17
N GLU A 1080 36.70 21.40 -23.92
CA GLU A 1080 37.50 21.63 -22.74
C GLU A 1080 38.89 20.99 -22.83
N ALA A 1081 39.04 19.89 -23.57
CA ALA A 1081 40.34 19.25 -23.81
C ALA A 1081 41.24 20.05 -24.76
N ILE A 1082 40.75 21.09 -25.45
CA ILE A 1082 41.62 21.99 -26.23
C ILE A 1082 42.57 22.71 -25.26
N SER A 1083 43.86 22.37 -25.36
CA SER A 1083 44.88 22.56 -24.31
C SER A 1083 45.25 23.99 -23.89
N THR A 1084 44.61 25.04 -24.43
CA THR A 1084 44.81 26.42 -23.93
C THR A 1084 43.49 27.19 -23.83
N PRO A 1085 43.29 27.99 -22.76
CA PRO A 1085 42.07 28.81 -22.61
C PRO A 1085 41.83 29.77 -23.78
N ALA A 1086 42.88 30.35 -24.37
CA ALA A 1086 42.75 31.24 -25.52
C ALA A 1086 42.20 30.53 -26.78
N ASN A 1087 42.64 29.29 -27.04
CA ASN A 1087 42.10 28.49 -28.14
C ASN A 1087 40.65 28.07 -27.85
N ARG A 1088 40.33 27.67 -26.61
CA ARG A 1088 38.96 27.36 -26.18
C ARG A 1088 38.02 28.55 -26.40
N GLN A 1089 38.39 29.72 -25.89
CA GLN A 1089 37.65 30.97 -26.05
C GLN A 1089 37.47 31.34 -27.54
N ALA A 1090 38.51 31.20 -28.37
CA ALA A 1090 38.42 31.47 -29.80
C ALA A 1090 37.45 30.53 -30.52
N VAL A 1091 37.44 29.23 -30.19
CA VAL A 1091 36.48 28.27 -30.77
C VAL A 1091 35.06 28.53 -30.30
N MET A 1092 34.84 28.84 -29.01
CA MET A 1092 33.52 29.18 -28.48
C MET A 1092 32.96 30.45 -29.13
N GLN A 1093 33.75 31.53 -29.19
CA GLN A 1093 33.36 32.76 -29.87
C GLN A 1093 33.02 32.50 -31.35
N ARG A 1094 33.80 31.66 -32.04
CA ARG A 1094 33.56 31.27 -33.43
C ARG A 1094 32.24 30.53 -33.64
N VAL A 1095 31.84 29.65 -32.71
CA VAL A 1095 30.54 28.97 -32.75
C VAL A 1095 29.40 29.98 -32.50
N LEU A 1096 29.53 30.83 -31.47
CA LEU A 1096 28.53 31.84 -31.14
C LEU A 1096 28.31 32.85 -32.29
N ASP A 1097 29.38 33.34 -32.92
CA ASP A 1097 29.32 34.30 -34.04
C ASP A 1097 28.79 33.70 -35.36
N TRP A 1098 28.67 32.37 -35.45
CA TRP A 1098 27.98 31.70 -36.55
C TRP A 1098 26.55 31.27 -36.17
N PHE A 1099 26.27 31.04 -34.89
CA PHE A 1099 24.89 30.96 -34.38
C PHE A 1099 24.15 32.31 -34.49
N ALA A 1100 24.89 33.42 -34.39
CA ALA A 1100 24.42 34.74 -34.76
C ALA A 1100 23.83 34.74 -36.20
N PRO A 1101 22.75 35.51 -36.44
CA PRO A 1101 22.25 35.71 -37.78
C PRO A 1101 23.28 36.46 -38.63
N GLN A 1102 23.64 35.90 -39.79
CA GLN A 1102 24.56 36.53 -40.75
C GLN A 1102 23.78 37.21 -41.87
N CYS A 1103 24.27 38.36 -42.30
CA CYS A 1103 23.53 39.35 -43.07
C CYS A 1103 23.82 39.24 -44.57
N ALA A 1104 22.79 39.34 -45.41
CA ALA A 1104 22.96 39.46 -46.86
C ALA A 1104 23.46 40.85 -47.28
N LEU A 1105 23.09 41.89 -46.53
CA LEU A 1105 23.50 43.28 -46.73
C LEU A 1105 23.78 43.96 -45.37
N LYS A 1106 24.76 44.87 -45.31
CA LYS A 1106 24.94 45.77 -44.15
C LYS A 1106 23.80 46.79 -44.09
N GLY A 1107 23.16 46.96 -42.95
CA GLY A 1107 21.98 47.82 -42.78
C GLY A 1107 20.65 47.21 -43.26
N ASP A 1108 20.63 45.94 -43.68
CA ASP A 1108 19.43 45.09 -43.74
C ASP A 1108 19.40 44.32 -42.42
N LEU A 1109 18.57 44.75 -41.47
CA LEU A 1109 18.49 44.14 -40.14
C LEU A 1109 17.35 43.12 -40.09
N ASN A 1110 16.24 43.42 -40.76
CA ASN A 1110 15.07 42.57 -40.73
C ASN A 1110 15.24 41.27 -41.54
N GLY A 1111 16.15 41.25 -42.52
CA GLY A 1111 16.51 40.10 -43.35
C GLY A 1111 15.73 39.97 -44.66
N ASP A 1112 14.95 40.99 -45.06
CA ASP A 1112 14.12 40.97 -46.28
C ASP A 1112 14.84 41.36 -47.57
N THR A 1113 16.15 41.67 -47.50
CA THR A 1113 17.04 42.14 -48.58
C THR A 1113 16.82 43.56 -49.08
N PHE A 1114 15.96 44.35 -48.42
CA PHE A 1114 15.87 45.79 -48.56
C PHE A 1114 16.54 46.50 -47.38
N ARG A 1115 16.51 47.84 -47.37
CA ARG A 1115 17.05 48.69 -46.31
C ARG A 1115 16.12 49.88 -46.16
N ASP A 1116 15.18 49.81 -45.21
CA ASP A 1116 14.02 50.72 -45.15
C ASP A 1116 13.65 51.19 -43.73
N GLY A 1117 12.49 51.83 -43.58
CA GLY A 1117 12.02 52.38 -42.30
C GLY A 1117 11.79 51.35 -41.18
N LEU A 1118 11.69 50.05 -41.51
CA LEU A 1118 11.57 48.96 -40.54
C LEU A 1118 12.92 48.61 -39.90
N ASP A 1119 14.00 48.65 -40.68
CA ASP A 1119 15.37 48.45 -40.19
C ASP A 1119 15.77 49.53 -39.19
N VAL A 1120 15.27 50.76 -39.34
CA VAL A 1120 15.51 51.86 -38.39
C VAL A 1120 15.12 51.48 -36.96
N GLN A 1121 13.97 50.82 -36.78
CA GLN A 1121 13.51 50.44 -35.45
C GLN A 1121 14.35 49.31 -34.85
N GLN A 1122 14.84 48.39 -35.68
CA GLN A 1122 15.76 47.34 -35.24
C GLN A 1122 17.16 47.91 -34.92
N PHE A 1123 17.68 48.83 -35.73
CA PHE A 1123 18.98 49.48 -35.52
C PHE A 1123 19.01 50.31 -34.23
N VAL A 1124 17.90 50.99 -33.91
CA VAL A 1124 17.70 51.66 -32.61
C VAL A 1124 17.68 50.64 -31.46
N ASN A 1125 17.06 49.47 -31.63
CA ASN A 1125 17.08 48.42 -30.61
C ASN A 1125 18.50 47.87 -30.40
N CYS A 1126 19.27 47.60 -31.47
CA CYS A 1126 20.66 47.14 -31.37
C CYS A 1126 21.57 48.17 -30.66
N THR A 1127 21.40 49.47 -30.99
CA THR A 1127 22.25 50.56 -30.47
C THR A 1127 21.83 51.13 -29.11
N ILE A 1128 20.77 50.60 -28.50
CA ILE A 1128 20.28 50.96 -27.15
C ILE A 1128 20.16 49.75 -26.23
N GLY A 1129 19.73 48.59 -26.73
CA GLY A 1129 19.46 47.37 -25.96
C GLY A 1129 20.69 46.54 -25.60
N ASN A 1130 21.85 46.82 -26.21
CA ASN A 1130 23.13 46.16 -25.93
C ASN A 1130 23.16 44.64 -26.21
N ASP A 1131 22.19 44.14 -26.99
CA ASP A 1131 22.11 42.76 -27.48
C ASP A 1131 22.65 42.67 -28.92
N ALA A 1132 23.82 42.05 -29.08
CA ALA A 1132 24.46 41.86 -30.39
C ALA A 1132 23.92 40.65 -31.17
N TYR A 1133 23.06 39.81 -30.57
CA TYR A 1133 22.60 38.53 -31.13
C TYR A 1133 21.12 38.51 -31.51
N ALA A 1134 20.37 39.60 -31.24
CA ALA A 1134 19.07 39.81 -31.85
C ALA A 1134 19.18 39.81 -33.40
N PRO A 1135 18.16 39.28 -34.13
CA PRO A 1135 18.11 39.35 -35.59
C PRO A 1135 18.42 40.75 -36.11
N GLY A 1136 19.38 40.81 -37.03
CA GLY A 1136 19.83 42.06 -37.65
C GLY A 1136 20.99 42.79 -36.97
N CYS A 1137 21.32 42.53 -35.69
CA CYS A 1137 22.29 43.40 -35.00
C CYS A 1137 23.74 43.27 -35.50
N GLY A 1138 24.14 42.11 -36.02
CA GLY A 1138 25.41 41.97 -36.76
C GLY A 1138 25.46 42.76 -38.08
N CYS A 1139 24.30 43.20 -38.58
CA CYS A 1139 24.16 44.00 -39.80
C CYS A 1139 24.19 45.52 -39.51
N ALA A 1140 24.13 45.91 -38.23
CA ALA A 1140 24.19 47.29 -37.78
C ALA A 1140 25.61 47.86 -37.73
N ASP A 1141 26.64 47.01 -37.69
CA ASP A 1141 28.01 47.39 -38.02
C ASP A 1141 28.02 47.72 -39.52
N MET A 1142 28.31 48.98 -39.86
CA MET A 1142 28.35 49.48 -41.23
C MET A 1142 29.79 49.61 -41.75
N ASP A 1143 30.79 49.98 -40.92
CA ASP A 1143 32.18 50.16 -41.39
C ASP A 1143 33.14 48.95 -41.24
N ALA A 1144 32.69 47.86 -40.62
CA ALA A 1144 33.42 46.62 -40.33
C ALA A 1144 34.57 46.76 -39.32
N SER A 1145 34.47 47.74 -38.41
CA SER A 1145 35.33 47.90 -37.23
C SER A 1145 35.13 46.80 -36.17
N GLY A 1146 33.92 46.24 -36.05
CA GLY A 1146 33.54 45.32 -34.98
C GLY A 1146 32.89 45.99 -33.75
N ASP A 1147 32.65 47.31 -33.77
CA ASP A 1147 31.91 48.00 -32.71
C ASP A 1147 30.82 48.95 -33.27
N LEU A 1148 29.66 49.03 -32.60
CA LEU A 1148 28.52 49.85 -33.04
C LEU A 1148 28.75 51.33 -32.70
N SER A 1149 29.58 51.97 -33.53
CA SER A 1149 30.17 53.28 -33.24
C SER A 1149 29.25 54.47 -33.58
N GLY A 1150 29.79 55.69 -33.47
CA GLY A 1150 29.14 56.90 -33.98
C GLY A 1150 29.14 57.02 -35.51
N ASN A 1151 30.07 56.36 -36.21
CA ASN A 1151 30.13 56.36 -37.68
C ASN A 1151 29.01 55.52 -38.28
N ASP A 1152 28.73 54.36 -37.69
CA ASP A 1152 27.73 53.41 -38.22
C ASP A 1152 26.34 54.02 -38.24
N ARG A 1153 26.01 54.84 -37.24
CA ARG A 1153 24.78 55.64 -37.19
C ARG A 1153 24.66 56.64 -38.35
N ILE A 1154 25.79 57.19 -38.83
CA ILE A 1154 25.84 58.10 -39.96
C ILE A 1154 25.73 57.30 -41.27
N LEU A 1155 26.54 56.25 -41.43
CA LEU A 1155 26.55 55.38 -42.62
C LEU A 1155 25.21 54.69 -42.85
N PHE A 1156 24.54 54.23 -41.78
CA PHE A 1156 23.20 53.64 -41.86
C PHE A 1156 22.15 54.66 -42.34
N VAL A 1157 22.21 55.90 -41.85
CA VAL A 1157 21.32 56.98 -42.29
C VAL A 1157 21.60 57.41 -43.74
N ASP A 1158 22.86 57.52 -44.16
CA ASP A 1158 23.22 57.81 -45.56
C ASP A 1158 22.79 56.68 -46.51
N CYS A 1159 22.88 55.42 -46.06
CA CYS A 1159 22.40 54.24 -46.78
C CYS A 1159 20.88 54.29 -46.99
N LEU A 1160 20.10 54.59 -45.94
CA LEU A 1160 18.64 54.77 -45.98
C LEU A 1160 18.18 55.95 -46.85
N LEU A 1161 18.98 57.02 -46.91
CA LEU A 1161 18.72 58.18 -47.76
C LEU A 1161 19.17 57.98 -49.22
N GLY A 1162 19.78 56.83 -49.54
CA GLY A 1162 20.23 56.49 -50.89
C GLY A 1162 21.49 57.24 -51.35
N ASN A 1163 22.26 57.82 -50.42
CA ASN A 1163 23.47 58.61 -50.73
C ASN A 1163 24.69 57.75 -51.14
N GLY A 1164 24.56 56.43 -51.08
CA GLY A 1164 25.64 55.46 -51.22
C GLY A 1164 25.82 54.67 -49.92
N CYS A 1165 26.36 53.46 -50.03
CA CYS A 1165 26.52 52.54 -48.90
C CYS A 1165 27.76 51.65 -49.17
N PRO A 1166 28.57 51.30 -48.16
CA PRO A 1166 29.74 50.43 -48.33
C PRO A 1166 29.44 49.05 -48.91
#